data_AF-A0A9P5I9B7-F1
#
_entry.id   AF-A0A9P5I9B7-F1
#
_cell.length_a   1.000
_cell.length_b   1.000
_cell.length_c   1.000
_cell.angle_alpha   90.00
_cell.angle_beta   90.00
_cell.angle_gamma   90.00
#
_symmetry.space_group_name_H-M   'P 1'
#
loop_
_entity.id
_entity.type
_entity.pdbx_description
1 polymer ?
#
loop_
_entity_poly.entity_id
_entity_poly.type
_entity_poly.pdbx_seq_one_letter_code
_entity_poly.pdbx_strand_id
1 'polypeptide(L)'
;MDPRQSRNVPKYGAWSENPQISGLTPLAPLFPKPNMDPEEIVLRNRIEDFQREQFDGFTARELADMDVITDRQLKESTLDNPIMPLFQQQRWEIQPHQPDLTRDHMYPLIIDGVQRGDWSMHNPLVYEKMKPVLQLASRTIMSMYTLPWFAALIFGQRVPINLARIRPKDEVPDNLVAFLPYHITDYSVIRKKMEQVFEDLEKNWNCKFGFMSPDEDPRGPEYPIDPEDELPDSVYGLTVTNYQYMEYHEAEDKEWQIYVWLAYSRLQSLFRNDLTTSERKMVEWATAITLVHEIIHAINFVCPRIDGTRVQNPDDENPPWFFDEEPLAEAGFSFEVALNGGTVRSFTTAVKGMPYGHWFETVWPSVESQDLCGSKSITLMNPGPFDYQEKFPIPASFYEDMQQREFWDYTVHRFGHKLFHYRSINHGVRLNFNIYTKNRTPIKFRDISTIRIGPVTPELGHDNQILRERWKSVHAILGAQGETEEGKIALRFGMSLLQSSKIERSFWTYEETQRRGVAAIFEHLSKQSVSEEERLSDFTHLIGFMWTIVQNHKIKIDALLKSGQADIPQIQVPSEERRRALLAWNRGTSIFVNQCLKEFPNASEDHRFQLSTLRLSLEILRLQLFSPNLRVETIKSGPNFIELALLLHLQVAFLKGDRVLCRDHVKKIREIEGCSIFAFLCTLWIDTVIYEGSETDLERVKGMREFEAMGKWWRELSEKSSEGEWKEMFRIWEEVRKDAERTLRSAHHM
;
A
#
# COMPACT_ATOMS: atom_id res chain seq x y z
N MET A 1 -13.85 14.76 -15.90
CA MET A 1 -12.84 15.06 -14.87
C MET A 1 -11.83 16.02 -15.46
N ASP A 2 -11.41 17.06 -14.73
CA ASP A 2 -10.25 17.88 -15.12
C ASP A 2 -9.02 16.94 -15.08
N PRO A 3 -8.28 16.74 -16.18
CA PRO A 3 -7.11 15.87 -16.19
C PRO A 3 -5.97 16.32 -15.27
N ARG A 4 -6.07 17.52 -14.67
CA ARG A 4 -5.14 18.05 -13.67
C ARG A 4 -5.54 17.77 -12.23
N GLN A 5 -6.78 17.34 -11.98
CA GLN A 5 -7.29 17.10 -10.63
C GLN A 5 -6.92 15.69 -10.14
N SER A 6 -6.39 15.60 -8.92
CA SER A 6 -6.06 14.33 -8.28
C SER A 6 -7.30 13.46 -8.05
N ARG A 7 -7.14 12.14 -8.22
CA ARG A 7 -8.17 11.13 -7.91
C ARG A 7 -8.59 11.13 -6.44
N ASN A 8 -7.78 11.73 -5.56
CA ASN A 8 -8.08 11.85 -4.14
C ASN A 8 -9.06 13.00 -3.83
N VAL A 9 -9.22 14.00 -4.72
CA VAL A 9 -10.10 15.15 -4.44
C VAL A 9 -11.57 14.76 -4.30
N PRO A 10 -12.16 13.93 -5.20
CA PRO A 10 -13.54 13.47 -5.04
C PRO A 10 -13.78 12.58 -3.81
N LYS A 11 -12.70 12.04 -3.21
CA LYS A 11 -12.76 11.12 -2.07
C LYS A 11 -12.57 11.82 -0.73
N TYR A 12 -11.57 12.68 -0.65
CA TYR A 12 -11.07 13.27 0.59
C TYR A 12 -11.24 14.80 0.66
N GLY A 13 -11.89 15.38 -0.34
CA GLY A 13 -12.02 16.83 -0.47
C GLY A 13 -10.77 17.50 -1.04
N ALA A 14 -10.95 18.75 -1.46
CA ALA A 14 -9.86 19.54 -2.01
C ALA A 14 -9.08 20.25 -0.89
N TRP A 15 -7.78 20.44 -1.08
CA TRP A 15 -6.97 21.25 -0.19
C TRP A 15 -7.36 22.72 -0.32
N SER A 16 -7.52 23.42 0.81
CA SER A 16 -8.03 24.80 0.85
C SER A 16 -7.24 25.76 -0.03
N GLU A 17 -5.92 25.59 -0.11
CA GLU A 17 -5.02 26.44 -0.88
C GLU A 17 -4.77 25.92 -2.31
N ASN A 18 -5.21 24.70 -2.64
CA ASN A 18 -5.09 24.14 -3.98
C ASN A 18 -6.24 23.17 -4.31
N PRO A 19 -7.24 23.61 -5.11
CA PRO A 19 -8.44 22.81 -5.40
C PRO A 19 -8.17 21.58 -6.29
N GLN A 20 -6.96 21.45 -6.85
CA GLN A 20 -6.59 20.36 -7.75
C GLN A 20 -6.07 19.13 -7.00
N ILE A 21 -5.72 19.25 -5.73
CA ILE A 21 -5.18 18.16 -4.91
C ILE A 21 -5.96 18.04 -3.60
N SER A 22 -5.93 16.86 -2.98
CA SER A 22 -6.31 16.72 -1.57
C SER A 22 -5.07 16.83 -0.69
N GLY A 23 -5.25 17.03 0.62
CA GLY A 23 -4.13 16.95 1.58
C GLY A 23 -3.41 15.59 1.55
N LEU A 24 -4.09 14.54 1.08
CA LEU A 24 -3.54 13.17 0.97
C LEU A 24 -2.94 12.87 -0.40
N THR A 25 -3.01 13.76 -1.39
CA THR A 25 -2.46 13.52 -2.73
C THR A 25 -0.94 13.32 -2.67
N PRO A 26 -0.40 12.23 -3.26
CA PRO A 26 1.05 12.05 -3.41
C PRO A 26 1.66 13.22 -4.19
N LEU A 27 2.52 14.00 -3.51
CA LEU A 27 3.16 15.14 -4.15
C LEU A 27 4.32 14.70 -5.04
N ALA A 28 4.47 15.37 -6.19
CA ALA A 28 5.61 15.15 -7.07
C ALA A 28 6.95 15.32 -6.31
N PRO A 29 8.02 14.60 -6.70
CA PRO A 29 9.32 14.75 -6.03
C PRO A 29 9.82 16.20 -6.06
N LEU A 30 10.58 16.60 -5.04
CA LEU A 30 11.22 17.92 -5.01
C LEU A 30 12.48 17.84 -5.87
N PHE A 31 12.72 18.87 -6.69
CA PHE A 31 13.94 18.98 -7.49
C PHE A 31 14.76 20.16 -7.02
N PRO A 32 16.09 20.00 -6.86
CA PRO A 32 16.98 21.13 -6.72
C PRO A 32 16.77 22.08 -7.91
N LYS A 33 16.43 23.33 -7.61
CA LYS A 33 16.44 24.44 -8.58
C LYS A 33 17.28 25.55 -7.96
N PRO A 34 18.09 26.27 -8.75
CA PRO A 34 18.87 27.43 -8.27
C PRO A 34 18.00 28.48 -7.58
N ASN A 35 16.77 28.67 -8.08
CA ASN A 35 15.75 29.52 -7.49
C ASN A 35 14.47 28.69 -7.30
N MET A 36 14.14 28.39 -6.05
CA MET A 36 12.83 27.84 -5.69
C MET A 36 11.95 28.97 -5.20
N ASP A 37 10.68 28.96 -5.61
CA ASP A 37 9.69 29.88 -5.04
C ASP A 37 9.50 29.54 -3.55
N PRO A 38 9.80 30.48 -2.62
CA PRO A 38 9.60 30.25 -1.20
C PRO A 38 8.15 29.87 -0.86
N GLU A 39 7.17 30.41 -1.57
CA GLU A 39 5.75 30.10 -1.35
C GLU A 39 5.42 28.64 -1.71
N GLU A 40 6.01 28.12 -2.80
CA GLU A 40 5.86 26.72 -3.22
C GLU A 40 6.45 25.77 -2.16
N ILE A 41 7.62 26.09 -1.60
CA ILE A 41 8.24 25.30 -0.53
C ILE A 41 7.37 25.28 0.72
N VAL A 42 6.86 26.45 1.14
CA VAL A 42 6.05 26.57 2.35
C VAL A 42 4.74 25.78 2.20
N LEU A 43 4.03 25.94 1.08
CA LEU A 43 2.80 25.19 0.81
C LEU A 43 3.07 23.68 0.82
N ARG A 44 4.14 23.25 0.14
CA ARG A 44 4.52 21.84 0.08
C ARG A 44 4.84 21.27 1.46
N ASN A 45 5.63 21.97 2.28
CA ASN A 45 5.98 21.52 3.62
C ASN A 45 4.72 21.35 4.47
N ARG A 46 3.79 22.31 4.41
CA ARG A 46 2.50 22.20 5.12
C ARG A 46 1.69 20.98 4.72
N ILE A 47 1.65 20.64 3.42
CA ILE A 47 0.95 19.44 2.95
C ILE A 47 1.70 18.17 3.39
N GLU A 48 3.02 18.11 3.25
CA GLU A 48 3.78 16.93 3.68
C GLU A 48 3.71 16.75 5.21
N ASP A 49 3.69 17.82 6.00
CA ASP A 49 3.53 17.77 7.46
C ASP A 49 2.14 17.24 7.84
N PHE A 50 1.08 17.73 7.19
CA PHE A 50 -0.26 17.15 7.32
C PHE A 50 -0.27 15.66 6.98
N GLN A 51 0.40 15.23 5.90
CA GLN A 51 0.49 13.81 5.55
C GLN A 51 1.21 13.00 6.63
N ARG A 52 2.31 13.53 7.19
CA ARG A 52 3.06 12.87 8.27
C ARG A 52 2.24 12.73 9.54
N GLU A 53 1.39 13.69 9.86
CA GLU A 53 0.43 13.58 10.97
C GLU A 53 -0.61 12.49 10.72
N GLN A 54 -1.10 12.32 9.49
CA GLN A 54 -2.09 11.30 9.15
C GLN A 54 -1.49 9.89 9.02
N PHE A 55 -0.21 9.77 8.66
CA PHE A 55 0.42 8.48 8.34
C PHE A 55 1.64 8.16 9.22
N ASP A 56 1.59 8.48 10.51
CA ASP A 56 2.63 8.13 11.50
C ASP A 56 4.06 8.42 10.98
N GLY A 57 4.25 9.63 10.46
CA GLY A 57 5.51 10.15 9.93
C GLY A 57 5.75 9.91 8.44
N PHE A 58 4.90 9.17 7.72
CA PHE A 58 4.98 8.98 6.26
C PHE A 58 4.30 10.08 5.46
N THR A 59 4.86 10.41 4.31
CA THR A 59 4.18 11.20 3.28
C THR A 59 3.41 10.28 2.35
N ALA A 60 2.38 10.81 1.68
CA ALA A 60 1.63 10.04 0.67
C ALA A 60 2.54 9.60 -0.48
N ARG A 61 3.53 10.42 -0.88
CA ARG A 61 4.53 10.02 -1.88
C ARG A 61 5.28 8.76 -1.46
N GLU A 62 5.75 8.72 -0.21
CA GLU A 62 6.48 7.55 0.30
C GLU A 62 5.64 6.27 0.25
N LEU A 63 4.37 6.35 0.63
CA LEU A 63 3.44 5.22 0.56
C LEU A 63 3.19 4.77 -0.89
N ALA A 64 3.10 5.73 -1.83
CA ALA A 64 2.95 5.42 -3.25
C ALA A 64 4.21 4.74 -3.83
N ASP A 65 5.39 5.21 -3.44
CA ASP A 65 6.66 4.60 -3.82
C ASP A 65 6.79 3.17 -3.29
N MET A 66 6.12 2.82 -2.18
CA MET A 66 6.06 1.46 -1.61
C MET A 66 4.94 0.55 -2.17
N ASP A 67 4.12 1.00 -3.13
CA ASP A 67 2.92 0.30 -3.65
C ASP A 67 1.85 0.10 -2.58
N VAL A 68 1.88 0.86 -1.49
CA VAL A 68 0.88 0.82 -0.43
C VAL A 68 -0.39 1.49 -0.93
N ILE A 69 -0.25 2.70 -1.47
CA ILE A 69 -1.28 3.39 -2.23
C ILE A 69 -0.92 3.32 -3.70
N THR A 70 -1.83 2.81 -4.52
CA THR A 70 -1.51 2.54 -5.93
C THR A 70 -2.75 2.58 -6.79
N ASP A 71 -2.54 3.00 -8.03
CA ASP A 71 -3.54 2.97 -9.08
C ASP A 71 -3.39 1.77 -10.03
N ARG A 72 -2.43 0.89 -9.74
CA ARG A 72 -2.23 -0.36 -10.48
C ARG A 72 -3.50 -1.21 -10.42
N GLN A 73 -3.91 -1.72 -11.58
CA GLN A 73 -4.97 -2.71 -11.65
C GLN A 73 -4.49 -4.02 -11.02
N LEU A 74 -5.11 -4.42 -9.91
CA LEU A 74 -4.84 -5.70 -9.26
C LEU A 74 -5.53 -6.85 -10.01
N LYS A 75 -4.99 -8.07 -9.91
CA LYS A 75 -5.59 -9.27 -10.52
C LYS A 75 -6.99 -9.53 -10.00
N GLU A 76 -7.86 -10.04 -10.87
CA GLU A 76 -9.15 -10.56 -10.43
C GLU A 76 -8.98 -11.71 -9.42
N SER A 77 -9.99 -11.90 -8.57
CA SER A 77 -9.96 -12.98 -7.58
C SER A 77 -10.06 -14.34 -8.28
N THR A 78 -9.23 -15.29 -7.87
CA THR A 78 -9.32 -16.71 -8.30
C THR A 78 -9.97 -17.59 -7.25
N LEU A 79 -10.47 -17.01 -6.15
CA LEU A 79 -11.19 -17.73 -5.10
C LEU A 79 -12.55 -18.22 -5.61
N ASP A 80 -12.70 -19.53 -5.67
CA ASP A 80 -13.94 -20.23 -6.04
C ASP A 80 -14.46 -21.15 -4.92
N ASN A 81 -13.91 -21.02 -3.71
CA ASN A 81 -14.34 -21.82 -2.57
C ASN A 81 -15.79 -21.50 -2.17
N PRO A 82 -16.51 -22.51 -1.63
CA PRO A 82 -17.86 -22.29 -1.12
C PRO A 82 -17.84 -21.38 0.12
N ILE A 83 -18.95 -20.65 0.30
CA ILE A 83 -19.25 -19.95 1.55
C ILE A 83 -19.69 -20.98 2.58
N MET A 84 -19.07 -20.98 3.77
CA MET A 84 -19.37 -21.96 4.81
C MET A 84 -20.81 -21.86 5.33
N PRO A 85 -21.41 -22.95 5.84
CA PRO A 85 -22.83 -22.97 6.23
C PRO A 85 -23.22 -21.91 7.26
N LEU A 86 -22.32 -21.59 8.20
CA LEU A 86 -22.51 -20.52 9.17
C LEU A 86 -22.76 -19.13 8.54
N PHE A 87 -22.16 -18.83 7.38
CA PHE A 87 -22.28 -17.52 6.74
C PHE A 87 -23.40 -17.42 5.69
N GLN A 88 -24.20 -18.47 5.54
CA GLN A 88 -25.26 -18.51 4.55
C GLN A 88 -26.34 -17.46 4.82
N GLN A 89 -26.93 -16.96 3.74
CA GLN A 89 -27.84 -15.80 3.74
C GLN A 89 -28.99 -15.93 4.75
N GLN A 90 -29.54 -17.13 4.95
CA GLN A 90 -30.65 -17.37 5.90
C GLN A 90 -30.30 -17.13 7.38
N ARG A 91 -29.03 -17.04 7.74
CA ARG A 91 -28.57 -16.72 9.11
C ARG A 91 -28.39 -15.23 9.35
N TRP A 92 -28.59 -14.42 8.31
CA TRP A 92 -28.53 -12.96 8.43
C TRP A 92 -29.91 -12.38 8.71
N GLU A 93 -29.94 -11.27 9.43
CA GLU A 93 -31.16 -10.58 9.78
C GLU A 93 -31.97 -10.12 8.54
N ILE A 94 -33.28 -10.36 8.61
CA ILE A 94 -34.31 -9.79 7.72
C ILE A 94 -35.09 -8.70 8.45
N GLN A 95 -35.11 -8.78 9.78
CA GLN A 95 -35.71 -7.86 10.72
C GLN A 95 -34.86 -7.87 11.99
N PRO A 96 -34.95 -6.81 12.83
CA PRO A 96 -34.25 -6.76 14.11
C PRO A 96 -34.58 -7.96 14.99
N HIS A 97 -33.63 -8.37 15.82
CA HIS A 97 -33.72 -9.58 16.64
C HIS A 97 -34.51 -9.37 17.94
N GLN A 98 -35.75 -8.90 17.83
CA GLN A 98 -36.68 -8.81 18.96
C GLN A 98 -37.31 -10.18 19.27
N PRO A 99 -37.62 -10.50 20.54
CA PRO A 99 -37.39 -9.70 21.76
C PRO A 99 -36.02 -9.90 22.41
N ASP A 100 -35.13 -10.70 21.80
CA ASP A 100 -33.80 -10.98 22.35
C ASP A 100 -32.95 -9.70 22.54
N LEU A 101 -33.15 -8.73 21.64
CA LEU A 101 -32.56 -7.40 21.62
C LEU A 101 -33.66 -6.36 21.39
N THR A 102 -33.38 -5.09 21.67
CA THR A 102 -34.40 -4.03 21.71
C THR A 102 -34.43 -3.14 20.48
N ARG A 103 -33.37 -3.11 19.65
CA ARG A 103 -33.37 -2.38 18.37
C ARG A 103 -34.60 -2.76 17.55
N ASP A 104 -35.26 -1.75 16.98
CA ASP A 104 -36.58 -1.88 16.37
C ASP A 104 -36.62 -1.57 14.85
N HIS A 105 -35.47 -1.28 14.24
CA HIS A 105 -35.39 -0.95 12.82
C HIS A 105 -34.15 -1.54 12.13
N MET A 106 -34.26 -1.73 10.82
CA MET A 106 -33.13 -2.05 9.92
C MET A 106 -32.47 -0.77 9.43
N TYR A 107 -31.18 -0.84 9.10
CA TYR A 107 -30.44 0.31 8.59
C TYR A 107 -30.71 0.54 7.10
N PRO A 108 -31.04 1.76 6.65
CA PRO A 108 -31.28 2.03 5.24
C PRO A 108 -29.96 1.98 4.43
N LEU A 109 -29.98 1.31 3.29
CA LEU A 109 -28.90 1.36 2.30
C LEU A 109 -29.07 2.60 1.43
N ILE A 110 -28.17 3.57 1.55
CA ILE A 110 -28.17 4.79 0.74
C ILE A 110 -27.02 4.76 -0.25
N ILE A 111 -27.34 4.84 -1.54
CA ILE A 111 -26.38 4.90 -2.65
C ILE A 111 -26.68 6.14 -3.47
N ASP A 112 -25.68 7.02 -3.63
CA ASP A 112 -25.79 8.28 -4.36
C ASP A 112 -26.98 9.15 -3.92
N GLY A 113 -27.25 9.19 -2.60
CA GLY A 113 -28.36 9.93 -2.00
C GLY A 113 -29.74 9.29 -2.16
N VAL A 114 -29.83 8.08 -2.73
CA VAL A 114 -31.07 7.36 -2.95
C VAL A 114 -31.12 6.11 -2.07
N GLN A 115 -32.22 5.92 -1.34
CA GLN A 115 -32.45 4.67 -0.59
C GLN A 115 -32.69 3.49 -1.55
N ARG A 116 -31.95 2.41 -1.35
CA ARG A 116 -31.94 1.19 -2.19
C ARG A 116 -32.27 -0.05 -1.35
N GLY A 117 -33.28 0.07 -0.49
CA GLY A 117 -33.63 -0.93 0.52
C GLY A 117 -32.80 -0.75 1.79
N ASP A 118 -32.59 -1.86 2.50
CA ASP A 118 -31.88 -1.87 3.78
C ASP A 118 -30.53 -2.60 3.64
N TRP A 119 -29.63 -2.33 4.59
CA TRP A 119 -28.46 -3.15 4.87
C TRP A 119 -28.92 -4.49 5.42
N SER A 120 -29.12 -5.43 4.51
CA SER A 120 -29.41 -6.82 4.80
C SER A 120 -28.77 -7.69 3.73
N MET A 121 -28.30 -8.87 4.10
CA MET A 121 -27.83 -9.86 3.12
C MET A 121 -28.93 -10.35 2.18
N HIS A 122 -30.20 -10.08 2.48
CA HIS A 122 -31.34 -10.33 1.60
C HIS A 122 -31.51 -9.26 0.51
N ASN A 123 -30.79 -8.15 0.60
CA ASN A 123 -30.67 -7.17 -0.47
C ASN A 123 -29.62 -7.65 -1.49
N PRO A 124 -29.98 -7.88 -2.77
CA PRO A 124 -29.04 -8.36 -3.78
C PRO A 124 -27.81 -7.46 -3.95
N LEU A 125 -27.96 -6.15 -3.75
CA LEU A 125 -26.86 -5.20 -3.87
C LEU A 125 -25.81 -5.42 -2.76
N VAL A 126 -26.25 -5.70 -1.54
CA VAL A 126 -25.38 -5.99 -0.40
C VAL A 126 -24.76 -7.37 -0.56
N TYR A 127 -25.55 -8.38 -0.94
CA TYR A 127 -25.08 -9.74 -1.18
C TYR A 127 -23.92 -9.79 -2.19
N GLU A 128 -24.05 -9.10 -3.33
CA GLU A 128 -23.00 -9.02 -4.34
C GLU A 128 -21.68 -8.43 -3.80
N LYS A 129 -21.75 -7.45 -2.89
CA LYS A 129 -20.55 -6.88 -2.25
C LYS A 129 -19.97 -7.77 -1.15
N MET A 130 -20.82 -8.52 -0.46
CA MET A 130 -20.40 -9.43 0.61
C MET A 130 -19.84 -10.75 0.09
N LYS A 131 -20.23 -11.22 -1.09
CA LYS A 131 -19.80 -12.53 -1.61
C LYS A 131 -18.28 -12.74 -1.58
N PRO A 132 -17.43 -11.81 -2.07
CA PRO A 132 -15.97 -11.96 -1.96
C PRO A 132 -15.47 -11.99 -0.51
N VAL A 133 -16.08 -11.17 0.36
CA VAL A 133 -15.77 -11.10 1.80
C VAL A 133 -16.03 -12.45 2.46
N LEU A 134 -17.20 -13.06 2.21
CA LEU A 134 -17.60 -14.33 2.79
C LEU A 134 -16.76 -15.50 2.28
N GLN A 135 -16.38 -15.49 0.99
CA GLN A 135 -15.47 -16.50 0.44
C GLN A 135 -14.10 -16.44 1.12
N LEU A 136 -13.56 -15.23 1.28
CA LEU A 136 -12.28 -15.01 1.93
C LEU A 136 -12.33 -15.39 3.42
N ALA A 137 -13.36 -14.96 4.16
CA ALA A 137 -13.55 -15.33 5.56
C ALA A 137 -13.69 -16.85 5.73
N SER A 138 -14.49 -17.50 4.88
CA SER A 138 -14.63 -18.97 4.88
C SER A 138 -13.29 -19.66 4.63
N ARG A 139 -12.48 -19.15 3.69
CA ARG A 139 -11.17 -19.68 3.37
C ARG A 139 -10.21 -19.59 4.57
N THR A 140 -10.17 -18.43 5.22
CA THR A 140 -9.37 -18.19 6.43
C THR A 140 -9.79 -19.13 7.56
N ILE A 141 -11.08 -19.18 7.88
CA ILE A 141 -11.63 -20.02 8.95
C ILE A 141 -11.33 -21.50 8.72
N MET A 142 -11.52 -22.01 7.51
CA MET A 142 -11.29 -23.42 7.20
C MET A 142 -9.81 -23.84 7.32
N SER A 143 -8.89 -22.87 7.41
CA SER A 143 -7.47 -23.11 7.62
C SER A 143 -7.00 -22.93 9.07
N MET A 144 -7.86 -22.45 9.98
CA MET A 144 -7.44 -22.11 11.34
C MET A 144 -7.06 -23.31 12.20
N TYR A 145 -7.55 -24.51 11.87
CA TYR A 145 -7.21 -25.75 12.60
C TYR A 145 -5.70 -26.06 12.58
N THR A 146 -4.92 -25.42 11.71
CA THR A 146 -3.46 -25.55 11.67
C THR A 146 -2.74 -24.64 12.67
N LEU A 147 -3.46 -23.75 13.37
CA LEU A 147 -2.89 -22.81 14.34
C LEU A 147 -2.82 -23.45 15.74
N PRO A 148 -1.63 -23.49 16.38
CA PRO A 148 -1.50 -23.89 17.78
C PRO A 148 -2.36 -23.04 18.73
N TRP A 149 -2.50 -21.74 18.43
CA TRP A 149 -3.37 -20.83 19.18
C TRP A 149 -4.83 -21.30 19.16
N PHE A 150 -5.35 -21.69 17.98
CA PHE A 150 -6.74 -22.16 17.88
C PHE A 150 -6.94 -23.49 18.60
N ALA A 151 -5.95 -24.40 18.52
CA ALA A 151 -5.97 -25.63 19.30
C ALA A 151 -5.99 -25.35 20.81
N ALA A 152 -5.26 -24.32 21.27
CA ALA A 152 -5.31 -23.87 22.66
C ALA A 152 -6.68 -23.31 23.04
N LEU A 153 -7.34 -22.55 22.18
CA LEU A 153 -8.68 -22.02 22.44
C LEU A 153 -9.69 -23.16 22.69
N ILE A 154 -9.63 -24.26 21.94
CA ILE A 154 -10.62 -25.35 22.05
C ILE A 154 -10.21 -26.45 23.05
N PHE A 155 -8.91 -26.77 23.19
CA PHE A 155 -8.40 -27.87 24.03
C PHE A 155 -7.50 -27.43 25.20
N GLY A 156 -6.99 -26.20 25.20
CA GLY A 156 -6.06 -25.69 26.20
C GLY A 156 -6.64 -25.79 27.61
N GLN A 157 -5.80 -26.04 28.60
CA GLN A 157 -6.24 -26.02 29.99
C GLN A 157 -6.61 -24.58 30.37
N ARG A 158 -7.77 -24.39 31.03
CA ARG A 158 -8.16 -23.10 31.57
C ARG A 158 -7.63 -23.00 33.00
N VAL A 159 -6.99 -21.89 33.35
CA VAL A 159 -6.42 -21.64 34.67
C VAL A 159 -6.83 -20.26 35.18
N PRO A 160 -7.11 -20.09 36.48
CA PRO A 160 -7.39 -18.77 37.04
C PRO A 160 -6.19 -17.82 36.88
N ILE A 161 -6.47 -16.54 36.66
CA ILE A 161 -5.42 -15.51 36.63
C ILE A 161 -4.79 -15.36 38.02
N ASN A 162 -3.46 -15.33 38.07
CA ASN A 162 -2.73 -15.06 39.31
C ASN A 162 -3.03 -13.63 39.80
N LEU A 163 -3.55 -13.49 41.03
CA LEU A 163 -3.87 -12.20 41.64
C LEU A 163 -2.68 -11.23 41.70
N ALA A 164 -1.45 -11.72 41.71
CA ALA A 164 -0.24 -10.89 41.66
C ALA A 164 -0.07 -10.15 40.31
N ARG A 165 -0.81 -10.54 39.27
CA ARG A 165 -0.86 -9.87 37.96
C ARG A 165 -1.93 -8.78 37.90
N ILE A 166 -2.80 -8.66 38.90
CA ILE A 166 -3.90 -7.68 38.93
C ILE A 166 -3.44 -6.42 39.68
N ARG A 167 -3.83 -5.23 39.20
CA ARG A 167 -3.49 -3.99 39.92
C ARG A 167 -4.32 -3.83 41.19
N PRO A 168 -3.78 -3.21 42.25
CA PRO A 168 -4.50 -3.08 43.52
C PRO A 168 -5.82 -2.28 43.46
N LYS A 169 -6.02 -1.44 42.43
CA LYS A 169 -7.23 -0.62 42.27
C LYS A 169 -8.14 -1.11 41.13
N ASP A 170 -7.81 -2.22 40.50
CA ASP A 170 -8.68 -2.79 39.46
C ASP A 170 -9.85 -3.52 40.12
N GLU A 171 -11.05 -3.26 39.64
CA GLU A 171 -12.22 -4.07 39.95
C GLU A 171 -12.06 -5.39 39.18
N VAL A 172 -12.15 -6.52 39.88
CA VAL A 172 -11.85 -7.85 39.34
C VAL A 172 -13.15 -8.44 38.78
N PRO A 173 -13.27 -8.67 37.46
CA PRO A 173 -14.41 -9.37 36.90
C PRO A 173 -14.53 -10.80 37.44
N ASP A 174 -15.75 -11.32 37.43
CA ASP A 174 -16.00 -12.71 37.81
C ASP A 174 -15.35 -13.66 36.78
N ASN A 175 -14.78 -14.77 37.25
CA ASN A 175 -14.23 -15.84 36.40
C ASN A 175 -13.09 -15.42 35.42
N LEU A 176 -12.17 -14.55 35.83
CA LEU A 176 -10.94 -14.29 35.06
C LEU A 176 -10.08 -15.55 34.91
N VAL A 177 -9.96 -16.03 33.68
CA VAL A 177 -9.16 -17.22 33.33
C VAL A 177 -8.27 -16.97 32.11
N ALA A 178 -7.17 -17.71 32.05
CA ALA A 178 -6.37 -17.87 30.85
C ALA A 178 -6.50 -19.29 30.29
N PHE A 179 -6.45 -19.45 28.97
CA PHE A 179 -6.27 -20.76 28.33
C PHE A 179 -4.80 -20.94 27.93
N LEU A 180 -4.23 -22.09 28.29
CA LEU A 180 -2.81 -22.38 28.10
C LEU A 180 -2.51 -22.97 26.71
N PRO A 181 -1.28 -22.79 26.19
CA PRO A 181 -0.87 -23.35 24.91
C PRO A 181 -1.09 -24.86 24.81
N TYR A 182 -1.51 -25.31 23.62
CA TYR A 182 -1.78 -26.72 23.36
C TYR A 182 -0.80 -27.28 22.33
N HIS A 183 -0.16 -28.41 22.66
CA HIS A 183 0.73 -29.10 21.73
C HIS A 183 -0.08 -30.02 20.80
N ILE A 184 -0.15 -29.66 19.52
CA ILE A 184 -0.86 -30.44 18.52
C ILE A 184 -0.08 -31.72 18.20
N THR A 185 -0.67 -32.87 18.53
CA THR A 185 -0.16 -34.19 18.16
C THR A 185 -0.81 -34.73 16.89
N ASP A 186 -2.05 -34.35 16.62
CA ASP A 186 -2.83 -34.78 15.44
C ASP A 186 -3.80 -33.68 14.99
N TYR A 187 -3.56 -33.13 13.79
CA TYR A 187 -4.41 -32.10 13.19
C TYR A 187 -5.82 -32.59 12.83
N SER A 188 -6.02 -33.89 12.64
CA SER A 188 -7.35 -34.46 12.33
C SER A 188 -8.31 -34.33 13.51
N VAL A 189 -7.80 -34.42 14.74
CA VAL A 189 -8.56 -34.23 15.98
C VAL A 189 -8.98 -32.76 16.12
N ILE A 190 -8.06 -31.83 15.83
CA ILE A 190 -8.35 -30.38 15.85
C ILE A 190 -9.43 -30.04 14.83
N ARG A 191 -9.29 -30.55 13.60
CA ARG A 191 -10.28 -30.33 12.52
C ARG A 191 -11.66 -30.87 12.91
N LYS A 192 -11.74 -32.10 13.43
CA LYS A 192 -13.01 -32.69 13.87
C LYS A 192 -13.66 -31.87 14.99
N LYS A 193 -12.87 -31.36 15.93
CA LYS A 193 -13.40 -30.52 17.01
C LYS A 193 -13.83 -29.14 16.49
N MET A 194 -13.11 -28.57 15.53
CA MET A 194 -13.51 -27.34 14.83
C MET A 194 -14.88 -27.52 14.17
N GLU A 195 -15.09 -28.62 13.44
CA GLU A 195 -16.38 -28.95 12.82
C GLU A 195 -17.51 -29.03 13.86
N GLN A 196 -17.26 -29.64 15.01
CA GLN A 196 -18.23 -29.68 16.12
C GLN A 196 -18.53 -28.29 16.70
N VAL A 197 -17.52 -27.44 16.87
CA VAL A 197 -17.72 -26.07 17.37
C VAL A 197 -18.58 -25.27 16.40
N PHE A 198 -18.37 -25.40 15.09
CA PHE A 198 -19.22 -24.75 14.09
C PHE A 198 -20.63 -25.34 14.06
N GLU A 199 -20.78 -26.65 14.22
CA GLU A 199 -22.09 -27.26 14.37
C GLU A 199 -22.83 -26.74 15.62
N ASP A 200 -22.12 -26.56 16.74
CA ASP A 200 -22.66 -26.01 17.98
C ASP A 200 -23.07 -24.53 17.80
N LEU A 201 -22.24 -23.71 17.15
CA LEU A 201 -22.58 -22.32 16.79
C LEU A 201 -23.85 -22.27 15.93
N GLU A 202 -23.96 -23.20 14.99
CA GLU A 202 -25.04 -23.23 14.01
C GLU A 202 -26.38 -23.76 14.56
N LYS A 203 -26.33 -24.78 15.41
CA LYS A 203 -27.51 -25.55 15.84
C LYS A 203 -27.88 -25.34 17.31
N ASN A 204 -26.90 -25.14 18.20
CA ASN A 204 -27.16 -25.02 19.64
C ASN A 204 -27.25 -23.56 20.08
N TRP A 205 -26.43 -22.69 19.49
CA TRP A 205 -26.39 -21.25 19.79
C TRP A 205 -27.07 -20.38 18.74
N ASN A 206 -27.61 -20.99 17.68
CA ASN A 206 -28.32 -20.31 16.60
C ASN A 206 -27.64 -18.99 16.17
N CYS A 207 -26.33 -19.03 15.93
CA CYS A 207 -25.53 -17.83 15.66
C CYS A 207 -26.05 -17.10 14.41
N LYS A 208 -26.34 -15.81 14.59
CA LYS A 208 -26.96 -14.92 13.60
C LYS A 208 -26.07 -13.73 13.29
N PHE A 209 -26.27 -13.18 12.10
CA PHE A 209 -25.47 -12.08 11.57
C PHE A 209 -26.31 -10.86 11.21
N GLY A 210 -25.73 -9.68 11.35
CA GLY A 210 -26.36 -8.44 10.90
C GLY A 210 -25.36 -7.36 10.52
N PHE A 211 -25.90 -6.20 10.19
CA PHE A 211 -25.11 -4.99 10.01
C PHE A 211 -25.34 -4.05 11.19
N MET A 212 -24.35 -3.21 11.51
CA MET A 212 -24.48 -2.17 12.52
C MET A 212 -24.07 -0.81 11.98
N SER A 213 -24.67 0.25 12.52
CA SER A 213 -24.21 1.61 12.31
C SER A 213 -22.95 1.88 13.12
N PRO A 214 -22.04 2.75 12.64
CA PRO A 214 -21.01 3.30 13.51
C PRO A 214 -21.57 4.25 14.58
N ASP A 215 -22.81 4.70 14.47
CA ASP A 215 -23.39 5.74 15.33
C ASP A 215 -24.44 5.22 16.33
N GLU A 216 -24.76 3.91 16.30
CA GLU A 216 -25.66 3.27 17.27
C GLU A 216 -25.19 1.86 17.63
N ASP A 217 -25.49 1.44 18.86
CA ASP A 217 -25.26 0.06 19.29
C ASP A 217 -26.36 -0.85 18.69
N PRO A 218 -25.99 -1.94 17.98
CA PRO A 218 -26.97 -2.79 17.30
C PRO A 218 -27.87 -3.59 18.26
N ARG A 219 -27.56 -3.63 19.56
CA ARG A 219 -28.42 -4.24 20.60
C ARG A 219 -29.64 -3.37 20.91
N GLY A 220 -29.47 -2.04 20.91
CA GLY A 220 -30.55 -1.07 21.07
C GLY A 220 -30.21 0.11 21.99
N PRO A 221 -31.18 1.01 22.23
CA PRO A 221 -30.96 2.34 22.79
C PRO A 221 -30.51 2.38 24.26
N GLU A 222 -30.68 1.29 25.01
CA GLU A 222 -30.23 1.15 26.40
C GLU A 222 -28.71 0.95 26.53
N TYR A 223 -28.02 0.74 25.41
CA TYR A 223 -26.56 0.72 25.31
C TYR A 223 -26.09 1.99 24.60
N PRO A 224 -26.28 3.19 25.19
CA PRO A 224 -25.85 4.41 24.53
C PRO A 224 -24.33 4.38 24.37
N ILE A 225 -23.90 4.71 23.16
CA ILE A 225 -22.52 5.13 22.92
C ILE A 225 -22.31 6.41 23.72
N ASP A 226 -21.29 6.45 24.59
CA ASP A 226 -21.00 7.66 25.37
C ASP A 226 -20.75 8.82 24.40
N PRO A 227 -21.45 9.96 24.50
CA PRO A 227 -21.22 11.10 23.63
C PRO A 227 -19.82 11.73 23.74
N GLU A 228 -19.06 11.43 24.81
CA GLU A 228 -17.62 11.75 24.92
C GLU A 228 -16.71 10.66 24.33
N ASP A 229 -17.21 9.43 24.18
CA ASP A 229 -16.62 8.43 23.31
C ASP A 229 -16.97 8.83 21.88
N GLU A 230 -16.17 9.71 21.26
CA GLU A 230 -16.01 9.60 19.81
C GLU A 230 -15.57 8.16 19.58
N LEU A 231 -16.51 7.27 19.23
CA LEU A 231 -16.20 5.88 18.92
C LEU A 231 -14.98 5.96 18.01
N PRO A 232 -13.82 5.46 18.47
CA PRO A 232 -12.66 5.48 17.61
C PRO A 232 -13.08 4.78 16.32
N ASP A 233 -12.56 5.23 15.17
CA ASP A 233 -12.75 4.61 13.86
C ASP A 233 -12.17 3.15 13.87
N SER A 234 -12.47 2.33 14.88
CA SER A 234 -11.83 1.07 15.24
C SER A 234 -12.83 -0.03 15.62
N VAL A 235 -14.09 0.28 15.97
CA VAL A 235 -15.11 -0.76 16.19
C VAL A 235 -15.78 -1.10 14.86
N TYR A 236 -15.29 -2.16 14.24
CA TYR A 236 -15.75 -2.62 12.92
C TYR A 236 -16.67 -3.84 12.97
N GLY A 237 -16.79 -4.46 14.14
CA GLY A 237 -17.66 -5.59 14.41
C GLY A 237 -18.02 -5.62 15.89
N LEU A 238 -19.04 -6.41 16.21
CA LEU A 238 -19.48 -6.67 17.57
C LEU A 238 -20.04 -8.08 17.66
N THR A 239 -19.64 -8.81 18.70
CA THR A 239 -20.19 -10.13 19.03
C THR A 239 -20.73 -10.16 20.44
N VAL A 240 -21.99 -10.55 20.60
CA VAL A 240 -22.66 -10.63 21.91
C VAL A 240 -23.55 -11.87 22.00
N THR A 241 -24.08 -12.10 23.20
CA THR A 241 -25.12 -13.10 23.46
C THR A 241 -26.42 -12.41 23.85
N ASN A 242 -27.56 -13.12 23.83
CA ASN A 242 -28.81 -12.62 24.40
C ASN A 242 -28.86 -12.73 25.94
N TYR A 243 -27.75 -12.47 26.64
CA TYR A 243 -27.63 -12.66 28.09
C TYR A 243 -28.74 -11.99 28.88
N GLN A 244 -28.97 -10.69 28.66
CA GLN A 244 -29.98 -9.95 29.41
C GLN A 244 -31.39 -10.51 29.20
N TYR A 245 -31.73 -10.96 27.99
CA TYR A 245 -33.01 -11.62 27.72
C TYR A 245 -33.11 -12.97 28.47
N MET A 246 -32.05 -13.77 28.41
CA MET A 246 -31.98 -15.06 29.08
C MET A 246 -32.01 -14.97 30.61
N GLU A 247 -31.45 -13.91 31.20
CA GLU A 247 -31.42 -13.72 32.65
C GLU A 247 -32.70 -13.04 33.16
N TYR A 248 -33.16 -11.96 32.51
CA TYR A 248 -34.16 -11.06 33.08
C TYR A 248 -35.56 -11.17 32.46
N HIS A 249 -35.72 -11.73 31.27
CA HIS A 249 -37.05 -11.84 30.63
C HIS A 249 -37.86 -13.02 31.20
N GLU A 250 -39.19 -12.89 31.32
CA GLU A 250 -40.04 -13.90 31.98
C GLU A 250 -40.51 -15.05 31.06
N ALA A 251 -40.07 -15.09 29.81
CA ALA A 251 -40.48 -16.14 28.86
C ALA A 251 -39.97 -17.53 29.29
N GLU A 252 -40.78 -18.57 29.09
CA GLU A 252 -40.47 -19.94 29.54
C GLU A 252 -39.62 -20.75 28.54
N ASP A 253 -39.63 -20.37 27.26
CA ASP A 253 -39.01 -21.07 26.13
C ASP A 253 -37.79 -20.33 25.54
N LYS A 254 -37.07 -19.59 26.38
CA LYS A 254 -35.90 -18.81 25.95
C LYS A 254 -34.74 -19.74 25.57
N GLU A 255 -34.06 -19.40 24.48
CA GLU A 255 -32.89 -20.14 23.99
C GLU A 255 -31.69 -19.20 23.86
N TRP A 256 -30.50 -19.72 24.19
CA TRP A 256 -29.25 -18.99 24.01
C TRP A 256 -28.98 -18.69 22.54
N GLN A 257 -28.67 -17.43 22.25
CA GLN A 257 -28.32 -16.96 20.91
C GLN A 257 -27.04 -16.14 20.92
N ILE A 258 -26.28 -16.23 19.82
CA ILE A 258 -25.12 -15.38 19.55
C ILE A 258 -25.44 -14.48 18.36
N TYR A 259 -25.05 -13.23 18.47
CA TYR A 259 -25.21 -12.23 17.42
C TYR A 259 -23.86 -11.63 17.05
N VAL A 260 -23.60 -11.56 15.74
CA VAL A 260 -22.40 -10.95 15.16
C VAL A 260 -22.83 -9.84 14.20
N TRP A 261 -22.41 -8.61 14.42
CA TRP A 261 -22.63 -7.51 13.48
C TRP A 261 -21.34 -7.03 12.84
N LEU A 262 -21.47 -6.56 11.61
CA LEU A 262 -20.41 -5.85 10.90
C LEU A 262 -20.81 -4.39 10.68
N ALA A 263 -19.90 -3.46 10.96
CA ALA A 263 -20.12 -2.06 10.67
C ALA A 263 -20.29 -1.86 9.16
N TYR A 264 -21.46 -1.36 8.74
CA TYR A 264 -21.73 -1.20 7.31
C TYR A 264 -20.90 -0.06 6.67
N SER A 265 -20.41 0.89 7.49
CA SER A 265 -19.65 2.07 7.03
C SER A 265 -18.45 1.70 6.16
N ARG A 266 -17.72 0.63 6.53
CA ARG A 266 -16.58 0.11 5.76
C ARG A 266 -17.02 -0.45 4.41
N LEU A 267 -18.07 -1.27 4.39
CA LEU A 267 -18.62 -1.90 3.18
C LEU A 267 -19.31 -0.90 2.25
N GLN A 268 -19.85 0.19 2.79
CA GLN A 268 -20.54 1.22 2.02
C GLN A 268 -19.64 1.80 0.92
N SER A 269 -18.34 1.91 1.20
CA SER A 269 -17.34 2.37 0.23
C SER A 269 -17.31 1.54 -1.06
N LEU A 270 -17.63 0.23 -1.00
CA LEU A 270 -17.65 -0.67 -2.16
C LEU A 270 -18.71 -0.30 -3.21
N PHE A 271 -19.70 0.52 -2.86
CA PHE A 271 -20.70 1.02 -3.81
C PHE A 271 -20.22 2.23 -4.62
N ARG A 272 -19.06 2.79 -4.28
CA ARG A 272 -18.45 3.89 -5.05
C ARG A 272 -17.85 3.39 -6.36
N ASN A 273 -17.91 4.26 -7.37
CA ASN A 273 -17.38 4.01 -8.71
C ASN A 273 -15.95 4.54 -8.92
N ASP A 274 -15.41 5.30 -7.96
CA ASP A 274 -14.09 5.92 -8.04
C ASP A 274 -13.01 5.18 -7.24
N LEU A 275 -13.34 4.02 -6.65
CA LEU A 275 -12.35 3.17 -5.98
C LEU A 275 -11.41 2.50 -6.99
N THR A 276 -10.13 2.46 -6.67
CA THR A 276 -9.16 1.61 -7.37
C THR A 276 -9.42 0.15 -7.02
N THR A 277 -8.89 -0.78 -7.83
CA THR A 277 -8.99 -2.21 -7.50
C THR A 277 -8.22 -2.59 -6.24
N SER A 278 -7.15 -1.84 -5.92
CA SER A 278 -6.45 -1.98 -4.64
C SER A 278 -7.34 -1.62 -3.45
N GLU A 279 -7.97 -0.44 -3.48
CA GLU A 279 -8.87 0.01 -2.41
C GLU A 279 -10.04 -0.97 -2.24
N ARG A 280 -10.62 -1.46 -3.35
CA ARG A 280 -11.72 -2.42 -3.32
C ARG A 280 -11.32 -3.73 -2.63
N LYS A 281 -10.22 -4.36 -3.04
CA LYS A 281 -9.74 -5.63 -2.46
C LYS A 281 -9.29 -5.46 -1.01
N MET A 282 -8.72 -4.31 -0.67
CA MET A 282 -8.38 -3.97 0.71
C MET A 282 -9.62 -3.94 1.60
N VAL A 283 -10.70 -3.27 1.17
CA VAL A 283 -11.97 -3.24 1.92
C VAL A 283 -12.57 -4.64 2.06
N GLU A 284 -12.55 -5.43 0.99
CA GLU A 284 -13.03 -6.82 1.01
C GLU A 284 -12.25 -7.66 2.04
N TRP A 285 -10.92 -7.57 2.04
CA TRP A 285 -10.06 -8.29 2.98
C TRP A 285 -10.22 -7.79 4.41
N ALA A 286 -10.23 -6.47 4.64
CA ALA A 286 -10.36 -5.90 5.98
C ALA A 286 -11.71 -6.28 6.61
N THR A 287 -12.78 -6.30 5.82
CA THR A 287 -14.09 -6.77 6.29
C THR A 287 -14.07 -8.27 6.57
N ALA A 288 -13.39 -9.07 5.76
CA ALA A 288 -13.30 -10.51 5.96
C ALA A 288 -12.55 -10.85 7.25
N ILE A 289 -11.45 -10.15 7.54
CA ILE A 289 -10.69 -10.32 8.79
C ILE A 289 -11.52 -9.89 10.00
N THR A 290 -12.25 -8.78 9.94
CA THR A 290 -13.20 -8.41 11.02
C THR A 290 -14.24 -9.50 11.24
N LEU A 291 -14.84 -10.06 10.18
CA LEU A 291 -15.79 -11.17 10.35
C LEU A 291 -15.12 -12.39 11.00
N VAL A 292 -13.89 -12.73 10.62
CA VAL A 292 -13.14 -13.83 11.24
C VAL A 292 -12.87 -13.53 12.72
N HIS A 293 -12.47 -12.30 13.04
CA HIS A 293 -12.24 -11.81 14.40
C HIS A 293 -13.48 -12.02 15.28
N GLU A 294 -14.64 -11.56 14.83
CA GLU A 294 -15.91 -11.72 15.56
C GLU A 294 -16.29 -13.19 15.75
N ILE A 295 -16.01 -14.05 14.77
CA ILE A 295 -16.24 -15.50 14.92
C ILE A 295 -15.36 -16.10 16.02
N ILE A 296 -14.16 -15.58 16.29
CA ILE A 296 -13.34 -16.05 17.41
C ILE A 296 -14.00 -15.73 18.74
N HIS A 297 -14.60 -14.54 18.89
CA HIS A 297 -15.40 -14.21 20.07
C HIS A 297 -16.61 -15.14 20.22
N ALA A 298 -17.31 -15.42 19.12
CA ALA A 298 -18.41 -16.39 19.12
C ALA A 298 -17.95 -17.78 19.57
N ILE A 299 -16.80 -18.26 19.06
CA ILE A 299 -16.20 -19.55 19.47
C ILE A 299 -15.83 -19.52 20.95
N ASN A 300 -15.32 -18.40 21.46
CA ASN A 300 -14.96 -18.26 22.87
C ASN A 300 -16.16 -18.48 23.81
N PHE A 301 -17.37 -18.05 23.43
CA PHE A 301 -18.60 -18.34 24.19
C PHE A 301 -18.95 -19.84 24.22
N VAL A 302 -18.62 -20.59 23.16
CA VAL A 302 -18.96 -22.02 23.02
C VAL A 302 -17.92 -22.96 23.65
N CYS A 303 -16.68 -22.51 23.86
CA CYS A 303 -15.60 -23.36 24.34
C CYS A 303 -15.73 -23.74 25.84
N PRO A 304 -15.29 -24.95 26.27
CA PRO A 304 -15.61 -25.50 27.59
C PRO A 304 -14.82 -24.89 28.77
N ARG A 305 -15.48 -24.81 29.95
CA ARG A 305 -14.93 -24.41 31.27
C ARG A 305 -13.92 -25.42 31.86
N ILE A 306 -13.26 -25.01 32.95
CA ILE A 306 -12.31 -25.77 33.80
C ILE A 306 -12.87 -27.12 34.30
N ASP A 307 -14.20 -27.26 34.44
CA ASP A 307 -14.85 -28.43 35.06
C ASP A 307 -15.59 -29.37 34.09
N GLY A 308 -15.57 -29.08 32.78
CA GLY A 308 -16.22 -29.92 31.78
C GLY A 308 -17.76 -29.88 31.78
N THR A 309 -18.39 -28.99 32.55
CA THR A 309 -19.85 -28.77 32.50
C THR A 309 -20.22 -27.77 31.39
N ARG A 310 -21.37 -27.99 30.74
CA ARG A 310 -21.79 -27.29 29.51
C ARG A 310 -22.43 -25.91 29.72
N VAL A 311 -22.58 -25.42 30.95
CA VAL A 311 -23.28 -24.16 31.27
C VAL A 311 -22.65 -23.56 32.54
N GLN A 312 -22.27 -22.28 32.68
CA GLN A 312 -22.71 -21.04 32.02
C GLN A 312 -21.51 -20.19 31.56
N ASN A 313 -21.33 -19.90 30.28
CA ASN A 313 -20.85 -18.57 29.90
C ASN A 313 -22.02 -17.90 29.22
N PRO A 314 -22.68 -17.00 29.95
CA PRO A 314 -23.09 -15.78 29.29
C PRO A 314 -23.05 -14.66 30.30
N ASP A 315 -22.01 -13.86 30.23
CA ASP A 315 -22.11 -12.44 30.49
C ASP A 315 -21.19 -11.87 29.42
N ASP A 316 -21.77 -11.35 28.35
CA ASP A 316 -21.05 -10.66 27.28
C ASP A 316 -20.39 -9.39 27.80
N GLU A 317 -20.71 -8.96 29.03
CA GLU A 317 -19.99 -7.88 29.70
C GLU A 317 -18.67 -8.37 30.33
N ASN A 318 -18.44 -9.67 30.52
CA ASN A 318 -17.16 -10.19 31.00
C ASN A 318 -16.11 -10.27 29.88
N PRO A 319 -14.84 -10.00 30.20
CA PRO A 319 -13.77 -10.10 29.21
C PRO A 319 -13.66 -11.52 28.62
N PRO A 320 -13.29 -11.65 27.33
CA PRO A 320 -12.83 -12.91 26.77
C PRO A 320 -11.70 -13.53 27.60
N TRP A 321 -11.42 -14.81 27.40
CA TRP A 321 -10.33 -15.46 28.12
C TRP A 321 -8.97 -14.95 27.63
N PHE A 322 -8.04 -14.78 28.57
CA PHE A 322 -6.65 -14.44 28.23
C PHE A 322 -5.98 -15.64 27.56
N PHE A 323 -5.04 -15.39 26.64
CA PHE A 323 -4.18 -16.45 26.12
C PHE A 323 -2.87 -16.49 26.91
N ASP A 324 -2.56 -17.63 27.53
CA ASP A 324 -1.28 -17.86 28.24
C ASP A 324 -0.91 -16.72 29.21
N GLU A 325 0.23 -16.04 28.98
CA GLU A 325 0.69 -14.90 29.76
C GLU A 325 0.32 -13.54 29.14
N GLU A 326 -0.51 -13.48 28.08
CA GLU A 326 -0.90 -12.21 27.46
C GLU A 326 -1.56 -11.25 28.46
N PRO A 327 -1.20 -9.96 28.44
CA PRO A 327 -1.71 -9.00 29.41
C PRO A 327 -3.08 -8.41 29.09
N LEU A 328 -3.65 -8.66 27.91
CA LEU A 328 -4.96 -8.17 27.49
C LEU A 328 -5.90 -9.32 27.12
N ALA A 329 -7.19 -9.13 27.41
CA ALA A 329 -8.26 -10.07 27.10
C ALA A 329 -9.02 -9.63 25.84
N GLU A 330 -8.43 -9.93 24.69
CA GLU A 330 -9.03 -9.69 23.38
C GLU A 330 -8.69 -10.88 22.47
N ALA A 331 -9.58 -11.88 22.45
CA ALA A 331 -9.34 -13.15 21.77
C ALA A 331 -9.29 -12.99 20.24
N GLY A 332 -10.02 -12.04 19.67
CA GLY A 332 -10.04 -11.78 18.24
C GLY A 332 -8.70 -11.23 17.76
N PHE A 333 -8.15 -10.22 18.45
CA PHE A 333 -6.82 -9.70 18.10
C PHE A 333 -5.68 -10.67 18.45
N SER A 334 -5.78 -11.41 19.55
CA SER A 334 -4.83 -12.49 19.88
C SER A 334 -4.80 -13.55 18.78
N PHE A 335 -5.96 -13.91 18.22
CA PHE A 335 -6.05 -14.78 17.04
C PHE A 335 -5.45 -14.14 15.79
N GLU A 336 -5.73 -12.87 15.51
CA GLU A 336 -5.14 -12.16 14.37
C GLU A 336 -3.62 -12.20 14.43
N VAL A 337 -3.01 -12.05 15.60
CA VAL A 337 -1.56 -12.15 15.77
C VAL A 337 -1.06 -13.55 15.40
N ALA A 338 -1.76 -14.59 15.84
CA ALA A 338 -1.43 -15.96 15.47
C ALA A 338 -1.59 -16.23 13.95
N LEU A 339 -2.60 -15.63 13.32
CA LEU A 339 -2.91 -15.78 11.89
C LEU A 339 -1.95 -14.97 11.00
N ASN A 340 -1.70 -13.71 11.36
CA ASN A 340 -1.09 -12.71 10.49
C ASN A 340 0.37 -12.42 10.87
N GLY A 341 0.78 -12.73 12.09
CA GLY A 341 2.05 -12.32 12.69
C GLY A 341 1.99 -10.98 13.44
N GLY A 342 0.80 -10.42 13.61
CA GLY A 342 0.51 -9.12 14.22
C GLY A 342 -0.93 -8.68 13.92
N THR A 343 -1.31 -7.47 14.30
CA THR A 343 -2.66 -6.91 14.11
C THR A 343 -2.70 -5.91 12.95
N VAL A 344 -3.90 -5.44 12.62
CA VAL A 344 -4.14 -4.56 11.48
C VAL A 344 -4.87 -3.31 11.95
N ARG A 345 -4.44 -2.15 11.47
CA ARG A 345 -5.11 -0.88 11.75
C ARG A 345 -5.24 -0.03 10.50
N SER A 346 -6.40 0.61 10.28
CA SER A 346 -6.57 1.52 9.15
C SER A 346 -5.72 2.79 9.32
N PHE A 347 -5.31 3.41 8.21
CA PHE A 347 -4.71 4.74 8.27
C PHE A 347 -5.73 5.77 8.80
N THR A 348 -5.25 6.71 9.59
CA THR A 348 -6.05 7.87 9.99
C THR A 348 -6.34 8.72 8.77
N THR A 349 -7.61 8.97 8.46
CA THR A 349 -7.99 9.89 7.39
C THR A 349 -9.06 10.85 7.86
N ALA A 350 -9.06 12.07 7.32
CA ALA A 350 -10.03 13.10 7.68
C ALA A 350 -11.49 12.76 7.29
N VAL A 351 -11.72 11.71 6.48
CA VAL A 351 -13.07 11.28 6.07
C VAL A 351 -13.32 9.88 6.60
N LYS A 352 -14.21 9.78 7.60
CA LYS A 352 -14.58 8.51 8.23
C LYS A 352 -15.02 7.46 7.20
N GLY A 353 -14.58 6.22 7.39
CA GLY A 353 -14.97 5.07 6.56
C GLY A 353 -14.37 5.02 5.14
N MET A 354 -13.54 5.98 4.73
CA MET A 354 -12.95 5.99 3.39
C MET A 354 -11.65 5.15 3.28
N PRO A 355 -11.55 4.21 2.33
CA PRO A 355 -10.40 3.32 2.24
C PRO A 355 -9.17 4.02 1.65
N TYR A 356 -8.07 4.10 2.41
CA TYR A 356 -6.78 4.58 1.89
C TYR A 356 -5.63 3.57 2.04
N GLY A 357 -5.48 2.95 3.21
CA GLY A 357 -4.43 1.97 3.49
C GLY A 357 -4.52 1.44 4.92
N HIS A 358 -3.69 0.45 5.24
CA HIS A 358 -3.61 -0.13 6.59
C HIS A 358 -2.16 -0.27 7.07
N TRP A 359 -1.97 -0.12 8.37
CA TRP A 359 -0.80 -0.53 9.13
C TRP A 359 -0.91 -2.01 9.51
N PHE A 360 0.19 -2.71 9.38
CA PHE A 360 0.50 -3.95 10.06
C PHE A 360 1.24 -3.61 11.37
N GLU A 361 0.62 -3.92 12.50
CA GLU A 361 1.13 -3.69 13.84
C GLU A 361 1.77 -4.98 14.37
N THR A 362 3.08 -4.96 14.63
CA THR A 362 3.83 -6.19 14.99
C THR A 362 3.89 -6.46 16.49
N VAL A 363 3.52 -5.48 17.32
CA VAL A 363 3.62 -5.60 18.77
C VAL A 363 2.23 -5.84 19.35
N TRP A 364 2.05 -7.02 19.93
CA TRP A 364 0.83 -7.37 20.65
C TRP A 364 1.15 -8.03 22.00
N PRO A 365 0.43 -7.66 23.08
CA PRO A 365 -0.40 -6.47 23.21
C PRO A 365 0.43 -5.21 23.60
N SER A 366 0.09 -4.05 23.04
CA SER A 366 0.67 -2.76 23.44
C SER A 366 -0.25 -2.00 24.41
N VAL A 367 0.24 -0.94 25.07
CA VAL A 367 -0.60 -0.09 25.95
C VAL A 367 -1.75 0.58 25.18
N GLU A 368 -1.56 0.88 23.90
CA GLU A 368 -2.61 1.42 23.03
C GLU A 368 -3.69 0.37 22.72
N SER A 369 -3.31 -0.91 22.67
CA SER A 369 -4.24 -2.02 22.39
C SER A 369 -5.31 -2.20 23.48
N GLN A 370 -5.16 -1.62 24.67
CA GLN A 370 -6.15 -1.70 25.74
C GLN A 370 -7.49 -1.04 25.34
N ASP A 371 -7.43 -0.03 24.45
CA ASP A 371 -8.60 0.72 24.01
C ASP A 371 -9.47 -0.10 23.04
N LEU A 372 -8.96 -1.27 22.62
CA LEU A 372 -9.65 -2.25 21.79
C LEU A 372 -10.32 -3.36 22.62
N CYS A 373 -10.11 -3.39 23.93
CA CYS A 373 -10.72 -4.37 24.83
C CYS A 373 -12.08 -3.86 25.34
N GLY A 374 -12.97 -4.78 25.71
CA GLY A 374 -14.25 -4.44 26.36
C GLY A 374 -14.06 -3.59 27.62
N SER A 375 -15.06 -2.76 27.94
CA SER A 375 -14.99 -1.77 29.03
C SER A 375 -14.73 -2.35 30.43
N LYS A 376 -15.12 -3.61 30.66
CA LYS A 376 -14.82 -4.35 31.90
C LYS A 376 -13.49 -5.12 31.88
N SER A 377 -12.76 -5.12 30.76
CA SER A 377 -11.48 -5.82 30.66
C SER A 377 -10.42 -5.15 31.53
N ILE A 378 -9.72 -5.96 32.33
CA ILE A 378 -8.56 -5.50 33.08
C ILE A 378 -7.27 -5.74 32.29
N THR A 379 -6.29 -4.85 32.43
CA THR A 379 -4.95 -5.08 31.90
C THR A 379 -4.10 -5.80 32.94
N LEU A 380 -3.48 -6.93 32.62
CA LEU A 380 -2.60 -7.63 33.56
C LEU A 380 -1.21 -7.00 33.63
N MET A 381 -0.49 -7.33 34.69
CA MET A 381 0.91 -7.00 34.94
C MET A 381 1.75 -8.28 35.01
N ASN A 382 3.07 -8.13 34.81
CA ASN A 382 4.06 -9.20 34.98
C ASN A 382 3.74 -10.51 34.19
N PRO A 383 3.80 -10.51 32.85
CA PRO A 383 4.13 -9.38 31.98
C PRO A 383 2.94 -8.42 31.81
N GLY A 384 3.26 -7.13 31.61
CA GLY A 384 2.29 -6.10 31.20
C GLY A 384 2.41 -5.82 29.69
N PRO A 385 1.52 -5.01 29.13
CA PRO A 385 1.58 -4.66 27.70
C PRO A 385 2.84 -3.84 27.38
N PHE A 386 3.27 -3.92 26.12
CA PHE A 386 4.43 -3.16 25.63
C PHE A 386 4.15 -1.66 25.63
N ASP A 387 5.17 -0.87 25.96
CA ASP A 387 5.13 0.59 25.96
C ASP A 387 5.57 1.19 24.61
N TYR A 388 5.51 0.40 23.55
CA TYR A 388 5.73 0.83 22.18
C TYR A 388 4.87 0.01 21.21
N GLN A 389 4.69 0.56 20.01
CA GLN A 389 4.09 -0.13 18.87
C GLN A 389 4.98 0.06 17.64
N GLU A 390 5.04 -0.94 16.78
CA GLU A 390 5.72 -0.88 15.50
C GLU A 390 4.72 -1.09 14.37
N LYS A 391 4.67 -0.13 13.45
CA LYS A 391 3.72 -0.11 12.34
C LYS A 391 4.46 -0.17 11.01
N PHE A 392 4.04 -1.08 10.13
CA PHE A 392 4.54 -1.22 8.77
C PHE A 392 3.37 -1.06 7.78
N PRO A 393 3.48 -0.24 6.73
CA PRO A 393 2.36 -0.02 5.82
C PRO A 393 2.14 -1.24 4.92
N ILE A 394 0.92 -1.75 4.80
CA ILE A 394 0.61 -2.97 4.04
C ILE A 394 0.59 -2.67 2.52
N PRO A 395 1.27 -3.48 1.66
CA PRO A 395 1.38 -3.18 0.24
C PRO A 395 0.16 -3.73 -0.53
N ALA A 396 -0.22 -3.11 -1.65
CA ALA A 396 -1.34 -3.57 -2.47
C ALA A 396 -1.20 -5.02 -2.97
N SER A 397 0.04 -5.50 -3.13
CA SER A 397 0.34 -6.88 -3.51
C SER A 397 -0.14 -7.91 -2.48
N PHE A 398 -0.22 -7.55 -1.20
CA PHE A 398 -0.80 -8.41 -0.17
C PHE A 398 -2.31 -8.64 -0.42
N TYR A 399 -3.09 -7.58 -0.66
CA TYR A 399 -4.52 -7.71 -0.93
C TYR A 399 -4.81 -8.48 -2.23
N GLU A 400 -3.91 -8.38 -3.21
CA GLU A 400 -3.98 -9.19 -4.43
C GLU A 400 -3.78 -10.68 -4.12
N ASP A 401 -2.73 -11.03 -3.37
CA ASP A 401 -2.39 -12.42 -3.01
C ASP A 401 -3.49 -13.09 -2.21
N MET A 402 -4.10 -12.37 -1.27
CA MET A 402 -5.18 -12.93 -0.45
C MET A 402 -6.39 -13.39 -1.28
N GLN A 403 -6.54 -12.81 -2.47
CA GLN A 403 -7.59 -13.12 -3.44
C GLN A 403 -7.17 -14.21 -4.44
N GLN A 404 -5.98 -14.80 -4.28
CA GLN A 404 -5.50 -15.88 -5.15
C GLN A 404 -5.64 -17.23 -4.44
N ARG A 405 -6.33 -18.17 -5.07
CA ARG A 405 -6.47 -19.55 -4.57
C ARG A 405 -5.10 -20.22 -4.36
N GLU A 406 -4.18 -20.00 -5.29
CA GLU A 406 -2.83 -20.56 -5.28
C GLU A 406 -2.02 -20.12 -4.05
N PHE A 407 -2.23 -18.90 -3.57
CA PHE A 407 -1.61 -18.43 -2.34
C PHE A 407 -2.06 -19.30 -1.15
N TRP A 408 -3.35 -19.56 -1.02
CA TRP A 408 -3.88 -20.37 0.07
C TRP A 408 -3.50 -21.86 -0.05
N ASP A 409 -3.71 -22.46 -1.23
CA ASP A 409 -3.49 -23.90 -1.45
C ASP A 409 -2.02 -24.30 -1.33
N TYR A 410 -1.10 -23.38 -1.64
CA TYR A 410 0.31 -23.72 -1.73
C TYR A 410 1.19 -22.96 -0.74
N THR A 411 0.94 -21.67 -0.51
CA THR A 411 1.78 -20.86 0.39
C THR A 411 1.35 -21.07 1.84
N VAL A 412 0.10 -20.77 2.16
CA VAL A 412 -0.41 -20.92 3.54
C VAL A 412 -0.41 -22.37 3.97
N HIS A 413 -0.87 -23.29 3.12
CA HIS A 413 -0.90 -24.72 3.43
C HIS A 413 0.49 -25.30 3.78
N ARG A 414 1.54 -24.89 3.06
CA ARG A 414 2.88 -25.48 3.20
C ARG A 414 3.72 -24.83 4.30
N PHE A 415 3.60 -23.52 4.48
CA PHE A 415 4.48 -22.75 5.36
C PHE A 415 3.77 -22.26 6.63
N GLY A 416 2.46 -22.50 6.72
CA GLY A 416 1.62 -22.10 7.83
C GLY A 416 1.09 -20.69 7.68
N HIS A 417 0.58 -20.19 8.80
CA HIS A 417 0.12 -18.81 8.93
C HIS A 417 1.29 -17.90 9.31
N LYS A 418 1.01 -16.60 9.50
CA LYS A 418 1.90 -15.41 9.41
C LYS A 418 1.81 -14.71 8.06
N LEU A 419 0.57 -14.42 7.65
CA LEU A 419 0.24 -13.93 6.31
C LEU A 419 1.03 -12.67 5.89
N PHE A 420 1.33 -11.74 6.81
CA PHE A 420 2.09 -10.54 6.45
C PHE A 420 3.57 -10.81 6.20
N HIS A 421 4.13 -11.89 6.74
CA HIS A 421 5.55 -12.19 6.57
C HIS A 421 5.87 -12.50 5.09
N TYR A 422 4.90 -12.99 4.32
CA TYR A 422 5.07 -13.25 2.89
C TYR A 422 5.43 -12.01 2.06
N ARG A 423 5.07 -10.82 2.53
CA ARG A 423 5.40 -9.54 1.89
C ARG A 423 6.35 -8.76 2.78
N SER A 424 7.61 -8.68 2.38
CA SER A 424 8.61 -7.98 3.18
C SER A 424 8.46 -6.47 3.06
N ILE A 425 8.01 -5.82 4.14
CA ILE A 425 8.14 -4.37 4.30
C ILE A 425 9.17 -4.13 5.38
N ASN A 426 10.29 -3.53 4.99
CA ASN A 426 11.44 -3.35 5.86
C ASN A 426 11.51 -1.92 6.42
N HIS A 427 10.45 -1.15 6.28
CA HIS A 427 10.42 0.24 6.70
C HIS A 427 9.10 0.49 7.37
N GLY A 428 9.20 0.86 8.64
CA GLY A 428 8.06 1.13 9.47
C GLY A 428 8.34 2.32 10.36
N VAL A 429 7.51 2.44 11.37
CA VAL A 429 7.63 3.44 12.39
C VAL A 429 7.44 2.79 13.76
N ARG A 430 8.26 3.19 14.73
CA ARG A 430 8.07 2.85 16.12
C ARG A 430 7.47 4.05 16.84
N LEU A 431 6.33 3.86 17.47
CA LEU A 431 5.70 4.79 18.39
C LEU A 431 6.08 4.38 19.81
N ASN A 432 6.67 5.29 20.58
CA ASN A 432 7.01 5.03 21.99
C ASN A 432 6.06 5.80 22.90
N PHE A 433 5.56 5.12 23.94
CA PHE A 433 4.54 5.64 24.84
C PHE A 433 5.12 5.95 26.23
N ASN A 434 4.81 7.13 26.78
CA ASN A 434 5.11 7.48 28.17
C ASN A 434 3.96 7.08 29.06
N ILE A 435 4.18 6.10 29.92
CA ILE A 435 3.17 5.71 30.89
C ILE A 435 3.29 6.59 32.14
N TYR A 436 2.28 7.42 32.39
CA TYR A 436 2.25 8.32 33.55
C TYR A 436 1.25 7.89 34.65
N THR A 437 0.35 6.94 34.38
CA THR A 437 -0.48 6.29 35.43
C THR A 437 -0.50 4.78 35.24
N LYS A 438 -0.15 4.03 36.29
CA LYS A 438 -0.05 2.56 36.29
C LYS A 438 -0.86 1.86 37.39
N ASN A 439 -1.57 2.60 38.22
CA ASN A 439 -2.17 2.06 39.44
C ASN A 439 -3.59 1.49 39.25
N ARG A 440 -4.22 1.76 38.10
CA ARG A 440 -5.51 1.21 37.67
C ARG A 440 -5.52 1.02 36.15
N THR A 441 -6.41 0.17 35.66
CA THR A 441 -6.82 0.06 34.26
C THR A 441 -7.87 1.15 33.94
N PRO A 442 -7.87 1.75 32.73
CA PRO A 442 -6.85 1.65 31.68
C PRO A 442 -5.53 2.35 32.08
N ILE A 443 -4.41 1.83 31.57
CA ILE A 443 -3.10 2.46 31.72
C ILE A 443 -3.14 3.80 30.96
N LYS A 444 -2.81 4.91 31.63
CA LYS A 444 -2.77 6.21 30.96
C LYS A 444 -1.38 6.48 30.40
N PHE A 445 -1.33 6.74 29.10
CA PHE A 445 -0.10 6.98 28.35
C PHE A 445 -0.23 8.21 27.44
N ARG A 446 0.90 8.69 26.94
CA ARG A 446 0.98 9.73 25.91
C ARG A 446 2.11 9.41 24.94
N ASP A 447 1.98 9.84 23.70
CA ASP A 447 3.02 9.66 22.70
C ASP A 447 4.24 10.52 23.03
N ILE A 448 5.43 9.93 22.95
CA ILE A 448 6.69 10.65 23.19
C ILE A 448 7.37 10.98 21.87
N SER A 449 7.42 9.99 20.98
CA SER A 449 8.25 10.06 19.79
C SER A 449 7.82 9.03 18.76
N THR A 450 7.94 9.46 17.52
CA THR A 450 7.74 8.65 16.32
C THR A 450 9.10 8.48 15.68
N ILE A 451 9.62 7.25 15.68
CA ILE A 451 10.97 6.95 15.17
C ILE A 451 10.84 6.13 13.89
N ARG A 452 11.49 6.61 12.82
CA ARG A 452 11.65 5.80 11.61
C ARG A 452 12.49 4.57 11.93
N ILE A 453 11.91 3.41 11.67
CA ILE A 453 12.61 2.15 11.84
C ILE A 453 12.88 1.52 10.48
N GLY A 454 14.09 0.96 10.35
CA GLY A 454 14.40 0.00 9.30
C GLY A 454 13.69 -1.33 9.59
N PRO A 455 14.15 -2.45 9.02
CA PRO A 455 13.55 -3.74 9.37
C PRO A 455 13.79 -4.00 10.85
N VAL A 456 12.72 -3.99 11.66
CA VAL A 456 12.80 -4.31 13.10
C VAL A 456 12.02 -5.57 13.37
N THR A 457 12.77 -6.66 13.40
CA THR A 457 12.99 -7.53 14.56
C THR A 457 13.90 -8.66 14.07
N PRO A 458 14.76 -9.22 14.93
CA PRO A 458 15.42 -10.48 14.63
C PRO A 458 14.40 -11.52 14.21
N GLU A 459 13.18 -11.58 14.79
CA GLU A 459 12.16 -12.58 14.41
C GLU A 459 11.50 -12.33 13.05
N LEU A 460 10.99 -11.13 12.69
CA LEU A 460 10.44 -10.93 11.33
C LEU A 460 11.54 -11.03 10.25
N GLY A 461 12.75 -10.56 10.57
CA GLY A 461 13.92 -10.65 9.68
C GLY A 461 14.47 -12.07 9.54
N HIS A 462 14.62 -12.80 10.65
CA HIS A 462 14.97 -14.22 10.67
C HIS A 462 13.88 -15.03 10.02
N ASP A 463 12.60 -14.87 10.36
CA ASP A 463 11.52 -15.68 9.79
C ASP A 463 11.45 -15.47 8.29
N ASN A 464 11.63 -14.24 7.79
CA ASN A 464 11.72 -14.00 6.35
C ASN A 464 12.98 -14.56 5.69
N GLN A 465 14.11 -14.59 6.40
CA GLN A 465 15.34 -15.21 5.91
C GLN A 465 15.26 -16.75 5.95
N ILE A 466 14.72 -17.32 7.02
CA ILE A 466 14.44 -18.74 7.25
C ILE A 466 13.40 -19.22 6.27
N LEU A 467 12.33 -18.47 6.01
CA LEU A 467 11.35 -18.77 4.97
C LEU A 467 12.03 -18.77 3.60
N ARG A 468 12.89 -17.78 3.32
CA ARG A 468 13.70 -17.73 2.08
C ARG A 468 14.69 -18.89 1.95
N GLU A 469 15.31 -19.31 3.04
CA GLU A 469 16.27 -20.42 3.09
C GLU A 469 15.55 -21.76 2.98
N ARG A 470 14.45 -21.96 3.72
CA ARG A 470 13.53 -23.09 3.57
C ARG A 470 13.02 -23.21 2.14
N TRP A 471 12.66 -22.09 1.51
CA TRP A 471 12.25 -22.05 0.11
C TRP A 471 13.35 -22.56 -0.84
N LYS A 472 14.59 -22.07 -0.66
CA LYS A 472 15.75 -22.53 -1.44
C LYS A 472 16.07 -24.00 -1.19
N SER A 473 16.00 -24.46 0.06
CA SER A 473 16.25 -25.86 0.42
C SER A 473 15.20 -26.80 -0.16
N VAL A 474 13.92 -26.42 -0.07
CA VAL A 474 12.80 -27.14 -0.70
C VAL A 474 13.00 -27.22 -2.22
N HIS A 475 13.40 -26.12 -2.86
CA HIS A 475 13.69 -26.10 -4.29
C HIS A 475 14.84 -27.05 -4.69
N ALA A 476 15.92 -27.08 -3.91
CA ALA A 476 17.05 -27.98 -4.16
C ALA A 476 16.66 -29.46 -4.07
N ILE A 477 15.71 -29.81 -3.19
CA ILE A 477 15.19 -31.18 -3.03
C ILE A 477 14.23 -31.53 -4.17
N LEU A 478 13.32 -30.61 -4.53
CA LEU A 478 12.29 -30.84 -5.55
C LEU A 478 12.86 -30.84 -6.98
N GLY A 479 13.89 -30.05 -7.27
CA GLY A 479 14.61 -30.13 -8.54
C GLY A 479 15.29 -31.48 -8.81
N ALA A 480 15.41 -32.34 -7.79
CA ALA A 480 16.00 -33.68 -7.90
C ALA A 480 14.98 -34.82 -8.06
N GLN A 481 13.67 -34.55 -7.93
CA GLN A 481 12.61 -35.58 -8.08
C GLN A 481 11.51 -35.08 -9.02
N GLY A 482 11.07 -35.93 -9.95
CA GLY A 482 10.03 -35.58 -10.94
C GLY A 482 8.73 -35.12 -10.26
N GLU A 483 8.49 -33.80 -10.26
CA GLU A 483 7.36 -33.16 -9.58
C GLU A 483 6.04 -33.26 -10.36
N THR A 484 4.92 -33.24 -9.62
CA THR A 484 3.59 -33.00 -10.17
C THR A 484 3.49 -31.57 -10.71
N GLU A 485 2.60 -31.32 -11.67
CA GLU A 485 2.41 -29.99 -12.25
C GLU A 485 1.97 -28.94 -11.19
N GLU A 486 1.24 -29.37 -10.16
CA GLU A 486 0.85 -28.53 -9.02
C GLU A 486 2.06 -28.07 -8.20
N GLY A 487 3.04 -28.96 -7.96
CA GLY A 487 4.30 -28.62 -7.29
C GLY A 487 5.10 -27.56 -8.03
N LYS A 488 5.15 -27.67 -9.37
CA LYS A 488 5.80 -26.68 -10.24
C LYS A 488 5.10 -25.32 -10.26
N ILE A 489 3.76 -25.30 -10.18
CA ILE A 489 2.98 -24.05 -10.10
C ILE A 489 3.23 -23.35 -8.76
N ALA A 490 3.14 -24.09 -7.65
CA ALA A 490 3.43 -23.61 -6.31
C ALA A 490 4.83 -23.01 -6.20
N LEU A 491 5.82 -23.72 -6.76
CA LEU A 491 7.22 -23.28 -6.77
C LEU A 491 7.41 -22.00 -7.59
N ARG A 492 6.78 -21.88 -8.75
CA ARG A 492 6.84 -20.65 -9.55
C ARG A 492 6.20 -19.47 -8.81
N PHE A 493 5.05 -19.69 -8.19
CA PHE A 493 4.33 -18.65 -7.46
C PHE A 493 5.16 -18.08 -6.30
N GLY A 494 5.67 -18.91 -5.38
CA GLY A 494 6.43 -18.33 -4.27
C GLY A 494 7.86 -17.91 -4.64
N MET A 495 8.44 -18.40 -5.74
CA MET A 495 9.63 -17.75 -6.33
C MET A 495 9.32 -16.33 -6.80
N SER A 496 8.17 -16.14 -7.44
CA SER A 496 7.69 -14.81 -7.85
C SER A 496 7.50 -13.89 -6.64
N LEU A 497 6.83 -14.39 -5.61
CA LEU A 497 6.61 -13.67 -4.35
C LEU A 497 7.93 -13.21 -3.72
N LEU A 498 8.92 -14.11 -3.61
CA LEU A 498 10.24 -13.80 -3.05
C LEU A 498 11.03 -12.80 -3.91
N GLN A 499 10.90 -12.89 -5.23
CA GLN A 499 11.54 -11.95 -6.16
C GLN A 499 10.89 -10.57 -6.08
N SER A 500 9.55 -10.49 -6.04
CA SER A 500 8.78 -9.25 -5.84
C SER A 500 9.22 -8.55 -4.55
N SER A 501 9.25 -9.30 -3.44
CA SER A 501 9.70 -8.81 -2.13
C SER A 501 11.12 -8.21 -2.17
N LYS A 502 12.06 -8.85 -2.88
CA LYS A 502 13.43 -8.32 -3.03
C LYS A 502 13.46 -7.05 -3.88
N ILE A 503 12.71 -7.03 -4.97
CA ILE A 503 12.63 -5.89 -5.88
C ILE A 503 12.06 -4.67 -5.14
N GLU A 504 10.95 -4.84 -4.43
CA GLU A 504 10.30 -3.81 -3.62
C GLU A 504 11.27 -3.23 -2.56
N ARG A 505 11.98 -4.11 -1.84
CA ARG A 505 13.00 -3.69 -0.86
C ARG A 505 14.11 -2.86 -1.50
N SER A 506 14.65 -3.33 -2.63
CA SER A 506 15.70 -2.62 -3.35
C SER A 506 15.20 -1.25 -3.81
N PHE A 507 14.03 -1.20 -4.46
CA PHE A 507 13.44 0.03 -5.00
C PHE A 507 13.36 1.13 -3.94
N TRP A 508 12.83 0.80 -2.76
CA TRP A 508 12.72 1.75 -1.66
C TRP A 508 14.06 2.19 -1.06
N THR A 509 14.99 1.26 -0.85
CA THR A 509 16.33 1.58 -0.33
C THR A 509 17.04 2.62 -1.21
N TYR A 510 16.87 2.51 -2.53
CA TYR A 510 17.41 3.46 -3.49
C TYR A 510 16.64 4.79 -3.53
N GLU A 511 15.32 4.78 -3.28
CA GLU A 511 14.51 6.01 -3.14
C GLU A 511 14.96 6.87 -1.95
N GLU A 512 15.11 6.25 -0.78
CA GLU A 512 15.59 6.95 0.43
C GLU A 512 17.00 7.53 0.21
N THR A 513 17.89 6.73 -0.39
CA THR A 513 19.25 7.19 -0.74
C THR A 513 19.20 8.37 -1.72
N GLN A 514 18.32 8.31 -2.72
CA GLN A 514 18.11 9.40 -3.68
C GLN A 514 17.61 10.66 -2.98
N ARG A 515 16.65 10.55 -2.05
CA ARG A 515 16.13 11.69 -1.28
C ARG A 515 17.19 12.34 -0.39
N ARG A 516 18.00 11.54 0.30
CA ARG A 516 19.16 12.06 1.06
C ARG A 516 20.17 12.77 0.17
N GLY A 517 20.45 12.22 -1.00
CA GLY A 517 21.29 12.86 -2.00
C GLY A 517 20.73 14.23 -2.43
N VAL A 518 19.43 14.31 -2.71
CA VAL A 518 18.76 15.58 -3.06
C VAL A 518 18.82 16.58 -1.90
N ALA A 519 18.58 16.14 -0.66
CA ALA A 519 18.68 17.00 0.52
C ALA A 519 20.12 17.55 0.70
N ALA A 520 21.14 16.72 0.51
CA ALA A 520 22.53 17.15 0.53
C ALA A 520 22.84 18.18 -0.56
N ILE A 521 22.23 18.05 -1.76
CA ILE A 521 22.33 19.07 -2.81
C ILE A 521 21.69 20.40 -2.36
N PHE A 522 20.51 20.36 -1.74
CA PHE A 522 19.88 21.58 -1.23
C PHE A 522 20.69 22.28 -0.13
N GLU A 523 21.19 21.50 0.83
CA GLU A 523 22.08 22.01 1.87
C GLU A 523 23.31 22.68 1.24
N HIS A 524 23.89 22.04 0.23
CA HIS A 524 25.01 22.57 -0.51
C HIS A 524 24.72 23.89 -1.24
N LEU A 525 23.61 23.95 -1.98
CA LEU A 525 23.18 25.15 -2.71
C LEU A 525 22.83 26.32 -1.77
N SER A 526 22.46 26.03 -0.51
CA SER A 526 22.10 27.05 0.48
C SER A 526 23.29 27.74 1.17
N LYS A 527 24.52 27.23 1.00
CA LYS A 527 25.72 27.82 1.63
C LYS A 527 26.06 29.16 0.98
N GLN A 528 26.04 30.25 1.76
CA GLN A 528 26.50 31.57 1.31
C GLN A 528 27.97 31.81 1.67
N SER A 529 28.71 32.42 0.72
CA SER A 529 30.12 32.82 0.80
C SER A 529 31.13 31.68 0.93
N VAL A 530 31.59 31.21 -0.23
CA VAL A 530 32.61 30.16 -0.35
C VAL A 530 33.70 30.65 -1.30
N SER A 531 34.98 30.37 -1.00
CA SER A 531 36.14 30.72 -1.83
C SER A 531 36.07 30.02 -3.20
N GLU A 532 36.78 30.51 -4.22
CA GLU A 532 36.68 29.95 -5.59
C GLU A 532 37.16 28.49 -5.69
N GLU A 533 38.20 28.12 -4.93
CA GLU A 533 38.71 26.73 -4.85
C GLU A 533 37.70 25.80 -4.18
N GLU A 534 37.08 26.28 -3.10
CA GLU A 534 36.10 25.53 -2.35
C GLU A 534 34.79 25.39 -3.16
N ARG A 535 34.37 26.41 -3.94
CA ARG A 535 33.29 26.30 -4.94
C ARG A 535 33.55 25.23 -6.01
N LEU A 536 34.81 25.07 -6.44
CA LEU A 536 35.16 24.07 -7.46
C LEU A 536 35.13 22.66 -6.87
N SER A 537 35.68 22.46 -5.67
CA SER A 537 35.59 21.19 -4.93
C SER A 537 34.14 20.82 -4.62
N ASP A 538 33.37 21.82 -4.22
CA ASP A 538 31.94 21.74 -3.99
C ASP A 538 31.17 21.30 -5.24
N PHE A 539 31.50 21.87 -6.39
CA PHE A 539 30.93 21.47 -7.67
C PHE A 539 31.29 20.03 -8.07
N THR A 540 32.51 19.57 -7.78
CA THR A 540 32.89 18.16 -7.98
C THR A 540 32.06 17.23 -7.08
N HIS A 541 31.85 17.57 -5.81
CA HIS A 541 30.97 16.80 -4.92
C HIS A 541 29.52 16.77 -5.42
N LEU A 542 29.02 17.92 -5.90
CA LEU A 542 27.69 18.02 -6.51
C LEU A 542 27.52 17.05 -7.69
N ILE A 543 28.52 16.97 -8.59
CA ILE A 543 28.52 16.02 -9.71
C ILE A 543 28.55 14.57 -9.19
N GLY A 544 29.32 14.28 -8.15
CA GLY A 544 29.34 12.99 -7.48
C GLY A 544 27.95 12.57 -6.97
N PHE A 545 27.24 13.46 -6.26
CA PHE A 545 25.87 13.20 -5.79
C PHE A 545 24.91 12.97 -6.96
N MET A 546 25.00 13.76 -8.02
CA MET A 546 24.18 13.57 -9.22
C MET A 546 24.40 12.19 -9.86
N TRP A 547 25.64 11.69 -9.90
CA TRP A 547 25.91 10.33 -10.38
C TRP A 547 25.25 9.26 -9.52
N THR A 548 25.41 9.32 -8.20
CA THR A 548 24.76 8.38 -7.28
C THR A 548 23.25 8.37 -7.47
N ILE A 549 22.67 9.56 -7.59
CA ILE A 549 21.25 9.79 -7.80
C ILE A 549 20.76 9.21 -9.15
N VAL A 550 21.48 9.44 -10.25
CA VAL A 550 21.15 8.86 -11.57
C VAL A 550 21.29 7.34 -11.58
N GLN A 551 22.29 6.78 -10.90
CA GLN A 551 22.42 5.32 -10.77
C GLN A 551 21.27 4.71 -9.97
N ASN A 552 20.86 5.34 -8.86
CA ASN A 552 19.69 4.92 -8.09
C ASN A 552 18.41 4.99 -8.94
N HIS A 553 18.25 6.04 -9.74
CA HIS A 553 17.14 6.16 -10.68
C HIS A 553 17.13 5.04 -11.72
N LYS A 554 18.29 4.72 -12.32
CA LYS A 554 18.44 3.59 -13.23
C LYS A 554 18.03 2.27 -12.56
N ILE A 555 18.52 2.01 -11.34
CA ILE A 555 18.19 0.77 -10.62
C ILE A 555 16.69 0.67 -10.37
N LYS A 556 16.02 1.78 -10.03
CA LYS A 556 14.56 1.83 -9.86
C LYS A 556 13.81 1.55 -11.18
N ILE A 557 14.27 2.11 -12.30
CA ILE A 557 13.69 1.83 -13.62
C ILE A 557 13.91 0.37 -13.98
N ASP A 558 15.12 -0.15 -13.81
CA ASP A 558 15.44 -1.56 -14.08
C ASP A 558 14.60 -2.49 -13.20
N ALA A 559 14.40 -2.17 -11.92
CA ALA A 559 13.53 -2.90 -11.01
C ALA A 559 12.07 -2.92 -11.50
N LEU A 560 11.59 -1.75 -11.93
CA LEU A 560 10.25 -1.55 -12.46
C LEU A 560 10.03 -2.30 -13.80
N LEU A 561 11.02 -2.31 -14.70
CA LEU A 561 10.93 -2.99 -16.00
C LEU A 561 11.21 -4.50 -15.92
N LYS A 562 12.13 -4.95 -15.06
CA LYS A 562 12.38 -6.39 -14.80
C LYS A 562 11.17 -7.08 -14.20
N SER A 563 10.35 -6.33 -13.45
CA SER A 563 9.06 -6.82 -12.98
C SER A 563 8.11 -7.16 -14.13
N GLY A 564 8.19 -6.41 -15.24
CA GLY A 564 7.44 -6.67 -16.48
C GLY A 564 8.05 -7.72 -17.43
N GLN A 565 9.35 -8.04 -17.31
CA GLN A 565 10.06 -8.99 -18.18
C GLN A 565 10.18 -10.42 -17.64
N ALA A 566 9.73 -10.70 -16.42
CA ALA A 566 9.66 -12.08 -15.94
C ALA A 566 8.58 -12.85 -16.74
N ASP A 567 8.82 -14.14 -17.05
CA ASP A 567 7.85 -15.11 -17.61
C ASP A 567 6.64 -15.38 -16.67
N ILE A 568 6.39 -14.47 -15.75
CA ILE A 568 5.42 -14.56 -14.68
C ILE A 568 4.50 -13.35 -14.84
N PRO A 569 3.22 -13.55 -15.24
CA PRO A 569 2.25 -12.47 -15.50
C PRO A 569 1.96 -11.51 -14.34
N GLN A 570 2.57 -11.76 -13.18
CA GLN A 570 2.08 -11.32 -11.89
C GLN A 570 2.57 -9.92 -11.48
N ILE A 571 3.57 -9.36 -12.17
CA ILE A 571 4.16 -8.04 -11.89
C ILE A 571 4.22 -7.18 -13.16
N GLN A 572 3.26 -7.35 -14.07
CA GLN A 572 3.43 -6.90 -15.46
C GLN A 572 3.15 -5.42 -15.74
N VAL A 573 2.51 -4.66 -14.84
CA VAL A 573 2.23 -3.24 -15.11
C VAL A 573 2.58 -2.37 -13.91
N PRO A 574 3.68 -1.60 -13.98
CA PRO A 574 3.96 -0.55 -13.02
C PRO A 574 2.81 0.45 -12.94
N SER A 575 2.49 0.93 -11.74
CA SER A 575 1.43 1.94 -11.58
C SER A 575 1.73 3.18 -12.45
N GLU A 576 0.69 3.79 -13.03
CA GLU A 576 0.89 4.99 -13.86
C GLU A 576 1.51 6.10 -13.03
N GLU A 577 1.10 6.21 -11.76
CA GLU A 577 1.62 7.20 -10.81
C GLU A 577 3.12 7.04 -10.57
N ARG A 578 3.61 5.81 -10.38
CA ARG A 578 5.06 5.54 -10.22
C ARG A 578 5.84 5.89 -11.49
N ARG A 579 5.33 5.53 -12.67
CA ARG A 579 5.96 5.93 -13.94
C ARG A 579 5.98 7.45 -14.12
N ARG A 580 4.87 8.14 -13.80
CA ARG A 580 4.80 9.62 -13.84
C ARG A 580 5.77 10.26 -12.87
N ALA A 581 5.89 9.74 -11.65
CA ALA A 581 6.83 10.22 -10.65
C ALA A 581 8.28 10.07 -11.13
N LEU A 582 8.64 8.91 -11.69
CA LEU A 582 9.96 8.69 -12.27
C LEU A 582 10.24 9.58 -13.49
N LEU A 583 9.25 9.83 -14.36
CA LEU A 583 9.38 10.72 -15.51
C LEU A 583 9.51 12.20 -15.12
N ALA A 584 8.70 12.66 -14.17
CA ALA A 584 8.83 13.98 -13.58
C ALA A 584 10.22 14.11 -12.93
N TRP A 585 10.67 13.03 -12.28
CA TRP A 585 11.99 12.95 -11.68
C TRP A 585 13.13 13.09 -12.67
N ASN A 586 13.07 12.30 -13.73
CA ASN A 586 14.05 12.35 -14.80
C ASN A 586 14.15 13.75 -15.42
N ARG A 587 13.01 14.36 -15.73
CA ARG A 587 12.95 15.70 -16.35
C ARG A 587 13.47 16.78 -15.42
N GLY A 588 13.05 16.77 -14.14
CA GLY A 588 13.53 17.72 -13.14
C GLY A 588 15.04 17.67 -12.96
N THR A 589 15.62 16.48 -12.84
CA THR A 589 17.07 16.29 -12.76
C THR A 589 17.78 16.74 -14.05
N SER A 590 17.19 16.50 -15.23
CA SER A 590 17.75 16.96 -16.51
C SER A 590 17.76 18.49 -16.62
N ILE A 591 16.73 19.17 -16.12
CA ILE A 591 16.68 20.65 -16.04
C ILE A 591 17.80 21.15 -15.12
N PHE A 592 17.95 20.56 -13.94
CA PHE A 592 18.98 20.94 -12.98
C PHE A 592 20.40 20.75 -13.54
N VAL A 593 20.69 19.60 -14.15
CA VAL A 593 21.99 19.34 -14.82
C VAL A 593 22.29 20.39 -15.90
N ASN A 594 21.27 20.80 -16.66
CA ASN A 594 21.42 21.85 -17.67
C ASN A 594 21.64 23.25 -17.07
N GLN A 595 21.08 23.54 -15.89
CA GLN A 595 21.34 24.79 -15.18
C GLN A 595 22.77 24.82 -14.66
N CYS A 596 23.26 23.72 -14.06
CA CYS A 596 24.66 23.59 -13.64
C CYS A 596 25.65 23.80 -14.80
N LEU A 597 25.33 23.34 -16.01
CA LEU A 597 26.16 23.59 -17.20
C LEU A 597 26.25 25.08 -17.58
N LYS A 598 25.24 25.89 -17.24
CA LYS A 598 25.16 27.32 -17.57
C LYS A 598 25.72 28.22 -16.47
N GLU A 599 25.53 27.85 -15.21
CA GLU A 599 25.83 28.71 -14.05
C GLU A 599 27.29 28.63 -13.58
N PHE A 600 28.05 27.60 -13.99
CA PHE A 600 29.45 27.42 -13.60
C PHE A 600 30.41 27.64 -14.79
N PRO A 601 30.69 28.90 -15.19
CA PRO A 601 31.52 29.21 -16.35
C PRO A 601 32.98 28.71 -16.21
N ASN A 602 33.51 28.66 -14.98
CA ASN A 602 34.87 28.18 -14.66
C ASN A 602 34.98 26.65 -14.55
N ALA A 603 33.91 25.91 -14.89
CA ALA A 603 33.95 24.45 -14.92
C ALA A 603 34.96 23.92 -15.97
N SER A 604 35.83 23.00 -15.54
CA SER A 604 36.78 22.30 -16.41
C SER A 604 36.08 21.54 -17.54
N GLU A 605 36.83 21.22 -18.60
CA GLU A 605 36.31 20.36 -19.69
C GLU A 605 35.82 19.01 -19.16
N ASP A 606 36.49 18.46 -18.14
CA ASP A 606 36.09 17.21 -17.49
C ASP A 606 34.73 17.34 -16.79
N HIS A 607 34.49 18.42 -16.02
CA HIS A 607 33.18 18.66 -15.40
C HIS A 607 32.06 18.78 -16.45
N ARG A 608 32.32 19.49 -17.55
CA ARG A 608 31.35 19.63 -18.66
C ARG A 608 31.07 18.29 -19.35
N PHE A 609 32.10 17.45 -19.50
CA PHE A 609 31.96 16.09 -20.03
C PHE A 609 31.12 15.19 -19.10
N GLN A 610 31.38 15.22 -17.80
CA GLN A 610 30.63 14.45 -16.81
C GLN A 610 29.14 14.85 -16.79
N LEU A 611 28.83 16.15 -16.77
CA LEU A 611 27.45 16.66 -16.82
C LEU A 611 26.73 16.29 -18.14
N SER A 612 27.43 16.35 -19.27
CA SER A 612 26.88 15.92 -20.56
C SER A 612 26.55 14.42 -20.56
N THR A 613 27.41 13.61 -19.96
CA THR A 613 27.21 12.16 -19.80
C THR A 613 26.02 11.85 -18.89
N LEU A 614 25.85 12.60 -17.78
CA LEU A 614 24.69 12.50 -16.90
C LEU A 614 23.39 12.82 -17.66
N ARG A 615 23.39 13.90 -18.45
CA ARG A 615 22.23 14.31 -19.25
C ARG A 615 21.85 13.25 -20.29
N LEU A 616 22.83 12.68 -20.98
CA LEU A 616 22.62 11.58 -21.92
C LEU A 616 22.06 10.33 -21.23
N SER A 617 22.60 10.00 -20.05
CA SER A 617 22.11 8.87 -19.24
C SER A 617 20.65 9.07 -18.85
N LEU A 618 20.28 10.27 -18.41
CA LEU A 618 18.88 10.62 -18.08
C LEU A 618 17.97 10.48 -19.31
N GLU A 619 18.41 10.90 -20.49
CA GLU A 619 17.61 10.75 -21.73
C GLU A 619 17.35 9.27 -22.05
N ILE A 620 18.37 8.41 -21.94
CA ILE A 620 18.19 6.96 -22.15
C ILE A 620 17.16 6.39 -21.18
N LEU A 621 17.27 6.74 -19.90
CA LEU A 621 16.34 6.31 -18.85
C LEU A 621 14.92 6.84 -19.09
N ARG A 622 14.78 8.05 -19.63
CA ARG A 622 13.47 8.63 -20.00
C ARG A 622 12.81 7.83 -21.11
N LEU A 623 13.54 7.46 -22.16
CA LEU A 623 13.02 6.68 -23.28
C LEU A 623 12.57 5.28 -22.84
N GLN A 624 13.23 4.69 -21.84
CA GLN A 624 12.80 3.42 -21.23
C GLN A 624 11.48 3.52 -20.45
N LEU A 625 11.18 4.70 -19.89
CA LEU A 625 9.98 4.94 -19.09
C LEU A 625 8.74 5.32 -19.89
N PHE A 626 8.87 5.63 -21.19
CA PHE A 626 7.81 6.23 -21.99
C PHE A 626 7.71 5.56 -23.37
N SER A 627 6.50 5.24 -23.81
CA SER A 627 6.25 4.65 -25.12
C SER A 627 6.16 5.75 -26.20
N PRO A 628 6.77 5.55 -27.38
CA PRO A 628 6.60 6.45 -28.52
C PRO A 628 5.22 6.30 -29.18
N ASN A 629 4.46 5.26 -28.83
CA ASN A 629 3.15 4.98 -29.41
C ASN A 629 2.03 5.53 -28.52
N LEU A 630 1.53 6.73 -28.88
CA LEU A 630 0.46 7.41 -28.14
C LEU A 630 -0.88 6.64 -28.05
N ARG A 631 -1.07 5.57 -28.84
CA ARG A 631 -2.28 4.73 -28.75
C ARG A 631 -2.23 3.78 -27.55
N VAL A 632 -1.05 3.25 -27.25
CA VAL A 632 -0.84 2.30 -26.15
C VAL A 632 -0.31 2.98 -24.88
N GLU A 633 0.30 4.16 -25.00
CA GLU A 633 0.75 4.94 -23.85
C GLU A 633 -0.43 5.37 -22.97
N THR A 634 -0.30 5.07 -21.68
CA THR A 634 -1.30 5.36 -20.67
C THR A 634 -1.15 6.78 -20.10
N ILE A 635 0.08 7.32 -20.09
CA ILE A 635 0.37 8.69 -19.63
C ILE A 635 0.06 9.70 -20.75
N LYS A 636 -1.17 10.26 -20.73
CA LYS A 636 -1.70 11.17 -21.76
C LYS A 636 -1.67 12.66 -21.38
N SER A 637 -0.78 13.04 -20.47
CA SER A 637 -0.68 14.42 -19.97
C SER A 637 0.74 14.76 -19.54
N GLY A 638 1.02 16.05 -19.38
CA GLY A 638 2.31 16.56 -18.94
C GLY A 638 3.32 16.77 -20.08
N PRO A 639 4.52 17.28 -19.76
CA PRO A 639 5.45 17.81 -20.76
C PRO A 639 6.03 16.72 -21.67
N ASN A 640 6.23 15.49 -21.17
CA ASN A 640 6.73 14.38 -22.00
C ASN A 640 5.73 13.97 -23.09
N PHE A 641 4.44 13.89 -22.75
CA PHE A 641 3.37 13.60 -23.71
C PHE A 641 3.21 14.71 -24.75
N ILE A 642 3.19 15.98 -24.31
CA ILE A 642 3.08 17.15 -25.20
C ILE A 642 4.25 17.17 -26.20
N GLU A 643 5.47 16.95 -25.71
CA GLU A 643 6.67 16.93 -26.54
C GLU A 643 6.60 15.85 -27.63
N LEU A 644 6.21 14.62 -27.29
CA LEU A 644 6.05 13.54 -28.27
C LEU A 644 4.93 13.81 -29.27
N ALA A 645 3.78 14.30 -28.81
CA ALA A 645 2.67 14.67 -29.68
C ALA A 645 3.08 15.74 -30.71
N LEU A 646 3.81 16.76 -30.27
CA LEU A 646 4.35 17.79 -31.16
C LEU A 646 5.42 17.23 -32.12
N LEU A 647 6.28 16.30 -31.69
CA LEU A 647 7.24 15.63 -32.57
C LEU A 647 6.57 14.82 -33.68
N LEU A 648 5.48 14.12 -33.37
CA LEU A 648 4.69 13.37 -34.37
C LEU A 648 4.01 14.33 -35.36
N HIS A 649 3.46 15.45 -34.87
CA HIS A 649 2.91 16.48 -35.76
C HIS A 649 3.98 17.15 -36.63
N LEU A 650 5.16 17.41 -36.07
CA LEU A 650 6.31 17.96 -36.78
C LEU A 650 6.74 17.03 -37.93
N GLN A 651 6.81 15.73 -37.66
CA GLN A 651 7.11 14.71 -38.65
C GLN A 651 6.08 14.70 -39.80
N VAL A 652 4.78 14.75 -39.47
CA VAL A 652 3.70 14.80 -40.48
C VAL A 652 3.79 16.08 -41.33
N ALA A 653 4.05 17.23 -40.71
CA ALA A 653 4.23 18.50 -41.42
C ALA A 653 5.44 18.45 -42.37
N PHE A 654 6.56 17.87 -41.91
CA PHE A 654 7.77 17.72 -42.71
C PHE A 654 7.54 16.83 -43.95
N LEU A 655 6.87 15.69 -43.78
CA LEU A 655 6.53 14.79 -44.89
C LEU A 655 5.56 15.43 -45.90
N LYS A 656 4.73 16.37 -45.46
CA LYS A 656 3.84 17.15 -46.33
C LYS A 656 4.54 18.34 -47.01
N GLY A 657 5.79 18.63 -46.64
CA GLY A 657 6.53 19.80 -47.12
C GLY A 657 6.03 21.13 -46.55
N ASP A 658 5.23 21.12 -45.48
CA ASP A 658 4.68 22.33 -44.87
C ASP A 658 5.70 22.99 -43.94
N ARG A 659 6.55 23.84 -44.52
CA ARG A 659 7.65 24.52 -43.81
C ARG A 659 7.17 25.46 -42.72
N VAL A 660 6.01 26.10 -42.89
CA VAL A 660 5.45 27.03 -41.91
C VAL A 660 5.05 26.27 -40.66
N LEU A 661 4.28 25.18 -40.83
CA LEU A 661 3.93 24.31 -39.71
C LEU A 661 5.17 23.68 -39.06
N CYS A 662 6.20 23.31 -39.82
CA CYS A 662 7.45 22.80 -39.23
C CYS A 662 8.10 23.83 -38.29
N ARG A 663 8.23 25.10 -38.71
CA ARG A 663 8.81 26.17 -37.87
C ARG A 663 7.99 26.39 -36.60
N ASP A 664 6.66 26.40 -36.71
CA ASP A 664 5.76 26.55 -35.56
C ASP A 664 5.90 25.41 -34.54
N HIS A 665 5.95 24.15 -35.00
CA HIS A 665 6.14 23.00 -34.12
C HIS A 665 7.54 22.97 -33.49
N VAL A 666 8.59 23.31 -34.26
CA VAL A 666 9.96 23.44 -33.73
C VAL A 666 10.02 24.45 -32.60
N LYS A 667 9.41 25.63 -32.78
CA LYS A 667 9.34 26.67 -31.74
C LYS A 667 8.63 26.16 -30.49
N LYS A 668 7.42 25.59 -30.66
CA LYS A 668 6.64 25.05 -29.54
C LYS A 668 7.38 23.97 -28.76
N ILE A 669 8.11 23.07 -29.44
CA ILE A 669 8.91 22.02 -28.79
C ILE A 669 10.07 22.63 -27.99
N ARG A 670 10.78 23.60 -28.55
CA ARG A 670 11.91 24.26 -27.88
C ARG A 670 11.48 25.12 -26.68
N GLU A 671 10.24 25.60 -26.67
CA GLU A 671 9.64 26.36 -25.55
C GLU A 671 9.21 25.48 -24.37
N ILE A 672 9.15 24.15 -24.54
CA ILE A 672 8.81 23.26 -23.41
C ILE A 672 9.97 23.26 -22.41
N GLU A 673 9.68 23.65 -21.16
CA GLU A 673 10.66 23.64 -20.07
C GLU A 673 11.29 22.25 -19.92
N GLY A 674 12.63 22.19 -19.99
CA GLY A 674 13.36 20.92 -19.95
C GLY A 674 13.20 20.06 -21.20
N CYS A 675 13.05 20.66 -22.38
CA CYS A 675 13.05 19.97 -23.68
C CYS A 675 14.12 18.87 -23.73
N SER A 676 13.69 17.66 -24.07
CA SER A 676 14.55 16.49 -24.07
C SER A 676 15.70 16.59 -25.08
N ILE A 677 16.77 15.82 -24.87
CA ILE A 677 17.87 15.74 -25.86
C ILE A 677 17.31 15.20 -27.18
N PHE A 678 16.49 14.16 -27.13
CA PHE A 678 15.90 13.56 -28.33
C PHE A 678 15.11 14.59 -29.16
N ALA A 679 14.19 15.32 -28.51
CA ALA A 679 13.38 16.33 -29.18
C ALA A 679 14.23 17.50 -29.69
N PHE A 680 15.23 17.93 -28.91
CA PHE A 680 16.16 18.98 -29.32
C PHE A 680 16.92 18.59 -30.60
N LEU A 681 17.46 17.37 -30.68
CA LEU A 681 18.15 16.86 -31.87
C LEU A 681 17.21 16.80 -33.09
N CYS A 682 16.01 16.26 -32.92
CA CYS A 682 15.00 16.17 -33.98
C CYS A 682 14.64 17.57 -34.53
N THR A 683 14.36 18.53 -33.63
CA THR A 683 14.04 19.91 -34.05
C THR A 683 15.23 20.59 -34.70
N LEU A 684 16.47 20.32 -34.27
CA LEU A 684 17.66 20.87 -34.90
C LEU A 684 17.78 20.43 -36.35
N TRP A 685 17.62 19.13 -36.64
CA TRP A 685 17.77 18.63 -38.01
C TRP A 685 16.70 19.15 -38.95
N ILE A 686 15.45 19.23 -38.50
CA ILE A 686 14.39 19.86 -39.30
C ILE A 686 14.77 21.30 -39.59
N ASP A 687 15.14 22.07 -38.56
CA ASP A 687 15.50 23.48 -38.69
C ASP A 687 16.64 23.68 -39.70
N THR A 688 17.62 22.77 -39.73
CA THR A 688 18.69 22.72 -40.74
C THR A 688 18.17 22.41 -42.15
N VAL A 689 17.27 21.43 -42.30
CA VAL A 689 16.76 21.02 -43.62
C VAL A 689 15.80 22.05 -44.24
N ILE A 690 14.98 22.72 -43.43
CA ILE A 690 13.99 23.71 -43.91
C ILE A 690 14.56 25.13 -43.99
N TYR A 691 15.86 25.28 -43.75
CA TYR A 691 16.55 26.55 -43.74
C TYR A 691 16.62 27.19 -45.15
N GLU A 692 16.37 28.50 -45.24
CA GLU A 692 16.31 29.25 -46.50
C GLU A 692 17.19 30.53 -46.50
N GLY A 693 18.05 30.73 -45.49
CA GLY A 693 18.92 31.91 -45.39
C GLY A 693 20.26 31.77 -46.13
N SER A 694 21.11 32.81 -46.08
CA SER A 694 22.43 32.81 -46.72
C SER A 694 23.43 31.89 -46.01
N GLU A 695 24.52 31.49 -46.69
CA GLU A 695 25.60 30.66 -46.11
C GLU A 695 26.18 31.23 -44.79
N THR A 696 26.31 32.55 -44.70
CA THR A 696 26.76 33.26 -43.49
C THR A 696 25.80 33.14 -42.31
N ASP A 697 24.50 32.96 -42.56
CA ASP A 697 23.50 32.73 -41.52
C ASP A 697 23.31 31.23 -41.23
N LEU A 698 23.75 30.32 -42.11
CA LEU A 698 23.84 28.88 -41.82
C LEU A 698 24.99 28.56 -40.86
N GLU A 699 26.11 29.31 -40.90
CA GLU A 699 27.14 29.22 -39.85
C GLU A 699 26.60 29.56 -38.45
N ARG A 700 25.53 30.38 -38.36
CA ARG A 700 24.81 30.64 -37.10
C ARG A 700 23.91 29.48 -36.66
N VAL A 701 23.56 28.55 -37.56
CA VAL A 701 22.73 27.35 -37.29
C VAL A 701 23.56 26.19 -36.69
N LYS A 702 24.85 26.45 -36.39
CA LYS A 702 25.89 25.64 -35.69
C LYS A 702 26.96 25.12 -36.65
N GLY A 703 28.23 25.28 -36.27
CA GLY A 703 29.38 24.81 -37.04
C GLY A 703 29.44 23.27 -37.13
N MET A 704 30.05 22.76 -38.21
CA MET A 704 30.13 21.32 -38.51
C MET A 704 30.65 20.45 -37.34
N ARG A 705 31.57 20.99 -36.51
CA ARG A 705 32.06 20.31 -35.29
C ARG A 705 30.97 20.06 -34.24
N GLU A 706 30.05 21.02 -34.04
CA GLU A 706 28.94 20.86 -33.10
C GLU A 706 27.91 19.86 -33.64
N PHE A 707 27.68 19.88 -34.96
CA PHE A 707 26.81 18.91 -35.62
C PHE A 707 27.36 17.48 -35.51
N GLU A 708 28.67 17.28 -35.69
CA GLU A 708 29.35 16.00 -35.49
C GLU A 708 29.26 15.52 -34.04
N ALA A 709 29.44 16.41 -33.07
CA ALA A 709 29.26 16.10 -31.64
C ALA A 709 27.83 15.65 -31.32
N MET A 710 26.81 16.33 -31.89
CA MET A 710 25.40 15.96 -31.75
C MET A 710 25.08 14.62 -32.42
N GLY A 711 25.72 14.31 -33.55
CA GLY A 711 25.66 12.99 -34.19
C GLY A 711 26.23 11.86 -33.33
N LYS A 712 27.22 12.14 -32.46
CA LYS A 712 27.72 11.17 -31.47
C LYS A 712 26.65 10.86 -30.41
N TRP A 713 25.99 11.88 -29.87
CA TRP A 713 24.91 11.70 -28.89
C TRP A 713 23.74 10.91 -29.47
N TRP A 714 23.35 11.19 -30.71
CA TRP A 714 22.32 10.43 -31.40
C TRP A 714 22.67 8.95 -31.55
N ARG A 715 23.90 8.63 -31.98
CA ARG A 715 24.35 7.24 -32.10
C ARG A 715 24.26 6.52 -30.76
N GLU A 716 24.71 7.14 -29.68
CA GLU A 716 24.65 6.53 -28.36
C GLU A 716 23.21 6.36 -27.85
N LEU A 717 22.32 7.32 -28.10
CA LEU A 717 20.88 7.18 -27.83
C LEU A 717 20.28 6.03 -28.64
N SER A 718 20.55 5.98 -29.94
CA SER A 718 20.04 4.95 -30.83
C SER A 718 20.56 3.57 -30.40
N GLU A 719 21.86 3.40 -30.17
CA GLU A 719 22.43 2.10 -29.77
C GLU A 719 21.81 1.57 -28.47
N LYS A 720 21.51 2.45 -27.50
CA LYS A 720 20.98 2.05 -26.18
C LYS A 720 19.45 2.06 -26.10
N SER A 721 18.74 2.57 -27.11
CA SER A 721 17.28 2.74 -27.08
C SER A 721 16.55 2.39 -28.39
N SER A 722 17.25 1.86 -29.40
CA SER A 722 16.65 1.45 -30.70
C SER A 722 16.08 0.03 -30.72
N GLU A 723 16.12 -0.68 -29.59
CA GLU A 723 15.41 -1.94 -29.43
C GLU A 723 13.97 -1.71 -28.95
N GLY A 724 13.03 -2.57 -29.36
CA GLY A 724 11.63 -2.45 -28.95
C GLY A 724 10.85 -1.33 -29.65
N GLU A 725 10.02 -0.60 -28.91
CA GLU A 725 9.00 0.32 -29.46
C GLU A 725 9.58 1.58 -30.12
N TRP A 726 10.77 2.03 -29.71
CA TRP A 726 11.43 3.24 -30.22
C TRP A 726 12.16 3.04 -31.55
N LYS A 727 12.35 1.79 -31.98
CA LYS A 727 13.09 1.43 -33.20
C LYS A 727 12.64 2.22 -34.43
N GLU A 728 11.34 2.26 -34.67
CA GLU A 728 10.78 2.92 -35.85
C GLU A 728 10.93 4.44 -35.77
N MET A 729 10.78 5.02 -34.57
CA MET A 729 10.97 6.45 -34.36
C MET A 729 12.43 6.86 -34.66
N PHE A 730 13.42 6.13 -34.15
CA PHE A 730 14.83 6.36 -34.47
C PHE A 730 15.13 6.21 -35.97
N ARG A 731 14.56 5.19 -36.63
CA ARG A 731 14.73 4.95 -38.07
C ARG A 731 14.29 6.16 -38.90
N ILE A 732 13.14 6.75 -38.58
CA ILE A 732 12.59 7.88 -39.34
C ILE A 732 13.48 9.12 -39.15
N TRP A 733 13.84 9.44 -37.91
CA TRP A 733 14.64 10.62 -37.60
C TRP A 733 16.09 10.51 -38.06
N GLU A 734 16.62 9.29 -38.21
CA GLU A 734 17.94 9.04 -38.80
C GLU A 734 17.99 9.46 -40.29
N GLU A 735 16.89 9.29 -41.04
CA GLU A 735 16.82 9.77 -42.42
C GLU A 735 16.81 11.31 -42.47
N VAL A 736 16.05 11.97 -41.59
CA VAL A 736 16.06 13.44 -41.47
C VAL A 736 17.45 13.97 -41.07
N ARG A 737 18.17 13.27 -40.18
CA ARG A 737 19.56 13.62 -39.82
C ARG A 737 20.49 13.56 -41.03
N LYS A 738 20.39 12.51 -41.86
CA LYS A 738 21.20 12.38 -43.09
C LYS A 738 20.88 13.51 -44.08
N ASP A 739 19.62 13.92 -44.18
CA ASP A 739 19.21 15.06 -45.01
C ASP A 739 19.81 16.38 -44.50
N ALA A 740 19.78 16.60 -43.20
CA ALA A 740 20.41 17.75 -42.56
C ALA A 740 21.93 17.77 -42.79
N GLU A 741 22.59 16.61 -42.66
CA GLU A 741 24.02 16.47 -42.90
C GLU A 741 24.39 16.76 -44.36
N ARG A 742 23.58 16.28 -45.32
CA ARG A 742 23.77 16.61 -46.74
C ARG A 742 23.65 18.11 -47.00
N THR A 743 22.64 18.75 -46.40
CA THR A 743 22.39 20.20 -46.52
C THR A 743 23.54 21.02 -45.98
N LEU A 744 24.09 20.66 -44.81
CA LEU A 744 25.25 21.32 -44.22
C LEU A 744 26.52 21.13 -45.06
N ARG A 745 26.78 19.91 -45.55
CA ARG A 745 27.95 19.64 -46.40
C ARG A 745 27.88 20.40 -47.72
N SER A 746 26.70 20.53 -48.34
CA SER A 746 26.55 21.32 -49.57
C SER A 746 26.85 22.81 -49.35
N ALA A 747 26.51 23.35 -48.18
CA ALA A 747 26.76 24.76 -47.85
C ALA A 747 28.19 25.06 -47.37
N HIS A 748 28.99 24.05 -47.01
CA HIS A 748 30.42 24.19 -46.70
C HIS A 748 31.34 23.89 -47.89
N HIS A 749 30.80 23.40 -49.01
CA HIS A 749 31.53 23.13 -50.25
C HIS A 749 31.30 24.16 -51.36
N MET A 750 30.43 25.14 -51.11
CA MET A 750 30.35 26.41 -51.84
C MET A 750 31.24 27.43 -51.13
#